data_AF-A0A366KE27-F1
#
_entry.id   AF-A0A366KE27-F1
#
_cell.length_a   1.000
_cell.length_b   1.000
_cell.length_c   1.000
_cell.angle_alpha   90.00
_cell.angle_beta   90.00
_cell.angle_gamma   90.00
#
_symmetry.space_group_name_H-M   'P 1'
#
loop_
_entity.id
_entity.type
_entity.pdbx_description
1 polymer ?
#
loop_
_entity_poly.entity_id
_entity_poly.type
_entity_poly.pdbx_seq_one_letter_code
_entity_poly.pdbx_strand_id
1 'polypeptide(L)'
;MLTAIPRLTRRLSSAARHRSIWIALCLILLLECCLFNLPHWRSLASSGAPANQQSSSRLGPGLERLDDGSLLVRDPTQAWVEAKADGRPLAYVQAGQSKLSLDTTGRQIPDEARHRVRRVHVRLELRGVGSRAWTPAGTSLVSPTIPASTYLRNRSGLRSPDRVRLWISEEARSVVRLDALTLNPRIPFRINPVRLGVMALLATLIIALLPGSRLWRVRLDTASLGQRLAFWLAMLPMWAWALWKAADQISGFVPGAFDSPGAYTYDFNQYGHLADAFLAGHPWLDLPVPDGLAKAPNPYSIAVREHLLASGESPIYWDYAFHNGHWYSYFGPLPALLLFLPYRALTSVFTPGGLMLPTPAAAALLVAGFTVTGCLLLVRLLRRYVPRASLGACLFALLTLSTGSQAAYLFCRANFYTIPFDASLLLATLGLWLWLGARRIRLEDGRSRPWLAEDVDGSLPALSNPQVYLSLPRLAGGSLAIAATLGCRQTFIASGLLAFPIFAEEIKAIWVGWRRAAARTPLRAASGPRPPSAPALSPARSAAVLAAALGPVALVAAPLWAYNSWRFGSALDFGNTYQLTVVDLNHYRPPLRNLPCLVGYYLLQPPVGSDAFPYVQRFPGALPVWQYAEPGIGGLFALAPVLPLGLAMLTCRRVRRPLKTARALPLLASMLALAALLLVFTAYIGGLDTRYLLDCSWILALAAALPLSRGLGAWDEPAGRAVRGVRLLLLAALLVGLLTCALLCVIELRSQPVVFHLQAWFSAL
;
A
#
# COMPACT_ATOMS: atom_id res chain seq x y z
N MET A 1 -57.80 13.35 2.19
CA MET A 1 -56.87 12.83 1.15
C MET A 1 -55.39 13.24 1.38
N LEU A 2 -54.95 13.54 2.61
CA LEU A 2 -53.61 14.10 2.93
C LEU A 2 -52.76 13.24 3.88
N THR A 3 -53.10 11.97 4.10
CA THR A 3 -52.36 11.04 4.98
C THR A 3 -51.62 9.91 4.24
N ALA A 4 -51.67 9.88 2.89
CA ALA A 4 -51.10 8.79 2.08
C ALA A 4 -49.66 9.02 1.56
N ILE A 5 -49.17 10.26 1.56
CA ILE A 5 -47.89 10.66 0.94
C ILE A 5 -46.64 10.14 1.70
N PRO A 6 -46.60 10.06 3.05
CA PRO A 6 -45.44 9.48 3.75
C PRO A 6 -45.34 7.95 3.61
N ARG A 7 -46.47 7.26 3.36
CA ARG A 7 -46.49 5.80 3.15
C ARG A 7 -46.07 5.41 1.74
N LEU A 8 -46.43 6.20 0.72
CA LEU A 8 -46.02 5.97 -0.67
C LEU A 8 -44.50 6.18 -0.87
N THR A 9 -43.95 7.24 -0.28
CA THR A 9 -42.49 7.52 -0.35
C THR A 9 -41.66 6.46 0.41
N ARG A 10 -42.15 5.93 1.53
CA ARG A 10 -41.54 4.76 2.20
C ARG A 10 -41.57 3.51 1.32
N ARG A 11 -42.70 3.17 0.69
CA ARG A 11 -42.84 2.00 -0.21
C ARG A 11 -42.01 2.13 -1.49
N LEU A 12 -41.90 3.32 -2.09
CA LEU A 12 -41.05 3.55 -3.26
C LEU A 12 -39.55 3.44 -2.90
N SER A 13 -39.16 3.86 -1.69
CA SER A 13 -37.78 3.72 -1.20
C SER A 13 -37.40 2.29 -0.82
N SER A 14 -38.34 1.45 -0.38
CA SER A 14 -38.11 0.02 -0.19
C SER A 14 -38.06 -0.71 -1.52
N ALA A 15 -38.99 -0.44 -2.45
CA ALA A 15 -39.01 -1.04 -3.78
C ALA A 15 -37.72 -0.77 -4.58
N ALA A 16 -37.20 0.46 -4.59
CA ALA A 16 -35.93 0.79 -5.25
C ALA A 16 -34.71 0.09 -4.61
N ARG A 17 -34.75 -0.15 -3.29
CA ARG A 17 -33.73 -0.91 -2.56
C ARG A 17 -33.76 -2.39 -2.96
N HIS A 18 -34.95 -2.98 -3.06
CA HIS A 18 -35.09 -4.36 -3.53
C HIS A 18 -34.62 -4.50 -4.99
N ARG A 19 -34.87 -3.52 -5.86
CA ARG A 19 -34.40 -3.55 -7.26
C ARG A 19 -32.88 -3.62 -7.39
N SER A 20 -32.13 -2.80 -6.64
CA SER A 20 -30.66 -2.80 -6.73
C SER A 20 -30.05 -4.12 -6.24
N ILE A 21 -30.67 -4.74 -5.23
CA ILE A 21 -30.27 -6.05 -4.72
C ILE A 21 -30.54 -7.14 -5.75
N TRP A 22 -31.74 -7.17 -6.37
CA TRP A 22 -32.05 -8.13 -7.42
C TRP A 22 -31.15 -7.98 -8.65
N ILE A 23 -30.88 -6.75 -9.09
CA ILE A 23 -29.92 -6.49 -10.18
C ILE A 23 -28.54 -7.04 -9.82
N ALA A 24 -28.05 -6.77 -8.61
CA ALA A 24 -26.76 -7.30 -8.15
C ALA A 24 -26.74 -8.83 -8.12
N LEU A 25 -27.78 -9.47 -7.59
CA LEU A 25 -27.89 -10.94 -7.56
C LEU A 25 -27.89 -11.53 -8.98
N CYS A 26 -28.67 -10.95 -9.90
CA CYS A 26 -28.69 -11.37 -11.30
C CYS A 26 -27.32 -11.20 -11.97
N LEU A 27 -26.63 -10.07 -11.73
CA LEU A 27 -25.29 -9.84 -12.27
C LEU A 27 -24.26 -10.81 -11.70
N ILE A 28 -24.31 -11.10 -10.40
CA ILE A 28 -23.43 -12.08 -9.75
C ILE A 28 -23.65 -13.47 -10.35
N LEU A 29 -24.90 -13.89 -10.52
CA LEU A 29 -25.23 -15.18 -11.13
C LEU A 29 -24.79 -15.22 -12.60
N LEU A 30 -24.97 -14.14 -13.36
CA LEU A 30 -24.53 -14.07 -14.75
C LEU A 30 -23.00 -14.13 -14.86
N LEU A 31 -22.27 -13.39 -14.02
CA LEU A 31 -20.81 -13.45 -14.00
C LEU A 31 -20.32 -14.85 -13.60
N GLU A 32 -20.91 -15.45 -12.57
CA GLU A 32 -20.52 -16.78 -12.09
C GLU A 32 -20.83 -17.88 -13.12
N CYS A 33 -22.07 -17.94 -13.61
CA CYS A 33 -22.54 -19.00 -14.49
C CYS A 33 -22.12 -18.81 -15.95
N CYS A 34 -21.86 -17.58 -16.39
CA CYS A 34 -21.49 -17.30 -17.79
C CYS A 34 -20.02 -16.92 -17.93
N LEU A 35 -19.53 -15.87 -17.25
CA LEU A 35 -18.15 -15.40 -17.44
C LEU A 35 -17.14 -16.40 -16.86
N PHE A 36 -17.19 -16.70 -15.57
CA PHE A 36 -16.24 -17.61 -14.93
C PHE A 36 -16.40 -19.08 -15.36
N ASN A 37 -17.57 -19.44 -15.89
CA ASN A 37 -17.82 -20.75 -16.51
C ASN A 37 -17.78 -20.71 -18.04
N LEU A 38 -17.31 -19.62 -18.66
CA LEU A 38 -17.12 -19.54 -20.11
C LEU A 38 -16.24 -20.69 -20.67
N PRO A 39 -15.19 -21.16 -19.96
CA PRO A 39 -14.41 -22.30 -20.42
C PRO A 39 -15.24 -23.60 -20.49
N HIS A 40 -16.17 -23.81 -19.55
CA HIS A 40 -17.11 -24.94 -19.60
C HIS A 40 -17.95 -24.88 -20.89
N TRP A 41 -18.64 -23.76 -21.13
CA TRP A 41 -19.50 -23.59 -22.30
C TRP A 41 -18.75 -23.73 -23.62
N ARG A 42 -17.55 -23.13 -23.73
CA ARG A 42 -16.69 -23.28 -24.91
C ARG A 42 -16.22 -24.72 -25.10
N SER A 43 -15.87 -25.40 -24.00
CA SER A 43 -15.42 -26.78 -24.07
C SER A 43 -16.51 -27.70 -24.64
N LEU A 44 -17.81 -27.46 -24.38
CA LEU A 44 -18.89 -28.28 -24.93
C LEU A 44 -18.91 -28.28 -26.47
N ALA A 45 -18.52 -27.18 -27.11
CA ALA A 45 -18.48 -27.07 -28.57
C ALA A 45 -17.26 -27.76 -29.19
N SER A 46 -16.16 -27.91 -28.44
CA SER A 46 -14.92 -28.55 -28.89
C SER A 46 -14.74 -29.99 -28.37
N SER A 47 -15.53 -30.40 -27.38
CA SER A 47 -15.46 -31.72 -26.73
C SER A 47 -16.01 -32.78 -27.67
N GLY A 48 -15.14 -33.62 -28.23
CA GLY A 48 -15.56 -34.69 -29.14
C GLY A 48 -15.04 -36.08 -28.77
N ALA A 49 -14.54 -36.29 -27.55
CA ALA A 49 -14.09 -37.60 -27.10
C ALA A 49 -14.54 -37.91 -25.65
N PRO A 50 -15.04 -39.12 -25.35
CA PRO A 50 -15.23 -39.58 -23.98
C PRO A 50 -13.88 -39.69 -23.25
N ALA A 51 -13.92 -39.58 -21.92
CA ALA A 51 -12.79 -39.40 -21.00
C ALA A 51 -11.67 -40.48 -21.01
N ASN A 52 -11.70 -41.44 -21.93
CA ASN A 52 -10.77 -42.58 -21.99
C ASN A 52 -9.79 -42.56 -23.19
N GLN A 53 -9.84 -41.57 -24.09
CA GLN A 53 -8.77 -41.38 -25.08
C GLN A 53 -7.64 -40.52 -24.48
N GLN A 54 -6.79 -41.16 -23.66
CA GLN A 54 -5.43 -40.65 -23.48
C GLN A 54 -4.76 -40.65 -24.86
N SER A 55 -4.51 -39.47 -25.41
CA SER A 55 -3.69 -39.36 -26.61
C SER A 55 -2.32 -39.96 -26.29
N SER A 56 -1.84 -40.90 -27.09
CA SER A 56 -0.50 -41.48 -26.93
C SER A 56 0.52 -40.33 -26.87
N SER A 57 1.02 -40.01 -25.69
CA SER A 57 1.90 -38.86 -25.48
C SER A 57 3.35 -39.30 -25.55
N ARG A 58 4.13 -38.63 -26.40
CA ARG A 58 5.57 -38.85 -26.52
C ARG A 58 6.28 -37.92 -25.54
N LEU A 59 7.17 -38.49 -24.74
CA LEU A 59 8.04 -37.73 -23.85
C LEU A 59 9.31 -37.30 -24.60
N GLY A 60 9.75 -36.08 -24.35
CA GLY A 60 11.06 -35.59 -24.77
C GLY A 60 12.17 -36.29 -23.98
N PRO A 61 13.39 -36.37 -24.55
CA PRO A 61 14.50 -37.09 -23.93
C PRO A 61 15.00 -36.44 -22.62
N GLY A 62 14.62 -35.18 -22.36
CA GLY A 62 14.90 -34.51 -21.09
C GLY A 62 13.98 -34.91 -19.93
N LEU A 63 13.01 -35.80 -20.16
CA LEU A 63 12.09 -36.30 -19.13
C LEU A 63 12.25 -37.81 -18.94
N GLU A 64 12.33 -38.22 -17.68
CA GLU A 64 12.31 -39.62 -17.28
C GLU A 64 11.06 -39.89 -16.45
N ARG A 65 10.39 -41.02 -16.71
CA ARG A 65 9.20 -41.41 -15.95
C ARG A 65 9.61 -42.28 -14.77
N LEU A 66 9.21 -41.86 -13.57
CA LEU A 66 9.45 -42.58 -12.33
C LEU A 66 8.37 -43.64 -12.08
N ASP A 67 8.65 -44.56 -11.16
CA ASP A 67 7.76 -45.69 -10.81
C ASP A 67 6.37 -45.24 -10.30
N ASP A 68 6.30 -44.06 -9.67
CA ASP A 68 5.05 -43.46 -9.20
C ASP A 68 4.27 -42.69 -10.30
N GLY A 69 4.73 -42.77 -11.54
CA GLY A 69 4.15 -42.09 -12.70
C GLY A 69 4.44 -40.58 -12.78
N SER A 70 5.25 -40.02 -11.87
CA SER A 70 5.76 -38.66 -11.99
C SER A 70 6.90 -38.56 -13.01
N LEU A 71 7.22 -37.33 -13.43
CA LEU A 71 8.27 -37.04 -14.40
C LEU A 71 9.44 -36.33 -13.72
N LEU A 72 10.64 -36.89 -13.86
CA LEU A 72 11.89 -36.27 -13.46
C LEU A 72 12.46 -35.46 -14.62
N VAL A 73 12.81 -34.20 -14.37
CA VAL A 73 13.49 -33.33 -15.34
C VAL A 73 14.99 -33.62 -15.31
N ARG A 74 15.52 -34.28 -16.35
CA ARG A 74 16.97 -34.51 -16.53
C ARG A 74 17.63 -33.35 -17.26
N ASP A 75 17.01 -32.89 -18.34
CA ASP A 75 17.48 -31.77 -19.17
C ASP A 75 16.29 -30.83 -19.48
N PRO A 76 16.24 -29.63 -18.86
CA PRO A 76 15.19 -28.65 -19.10
C PRO A 76 15.05 -28.22 -20.57
N THR A 77 16.12 -28.30 -21.37
CA THR A 77 16.11 -27.87 -22.78
C THR A 77 15.40 -28.87 -23.70
N GLN A 78 15.18 -30.10 -23.22
CA GLN A 78 14.49 -31.17 -23.93
C GLN A 78 13.29 -31.73 -23.14
N ALA A 79 12.81 -30.96 -22.15
CA ALA A 79 11.75 -31.36 -21.24
C ALA A 79 10.35 -31.01 -21.80
N TRP A 80 9.74 -31.93 -22.55
CA TRP A 80 8.41 -31.71 -23.14
C TRP A 80 7.56 -32.97 -23.25
N VAL A 81 6.24 -32.79 -23.27
CA VAL A 81 5.23 -33.82 -23.54
C VAL A 81 4.50 -33.46 -24.83
N GLU A 82 4.47 -34.36 -25.81
CA GLU A 82 3.88 -34.11 -27.14
C GLU A 82 2.71 -35.06 -27.43
N ALA A 83 1.64 -34.54 -28.03
CA ALA A 83 0.53 -35.33 -28.55
C ALA A 83 0.25 -34.97 -30.01
N LYS A 84 -0.21 -35.97 -30.78
CA LYS A 84 -0.72 -35.76 -32.15
C LYS A 84 -2.17 -35.27 -32.06
N ALA A 85 -2.47 -34.20 -32.78
CA ALA A 85 -3.84 -33.68 -32.88
C ALA A 85 -4.65 -34.47 -33.92
N ASP A 86 -5.97 -34.48 -33.74
CA ASP A 86 -6.94 -35.24 -34.54
C ASP A 86 -7.54 -34.42 -35.70
N GLY A 87 -6.91 -33.30 -36.07
CA GLY A 87 -7.36 -32.39 -37.13
C GLY A 87 -8.51 -31.46 -36.73
N ARG A 88 -9.11 -31.63 -35.53
CA ARG A 88 -10.17 -30.76 -35.02
C ARG A 88 -9.60 -29.42 -34.53
N PRO A 89 -10.41 -28.35 -34.51
CA PRO A 89 -10.02 -27.11 -33.87
C PRO A 89 -9.66 -27.32 -32.39
N LEU A 90 -8.45 -26.96 -32.01
CA LEU A 90 -7.94 -27.07 -30.64
C LEU A 90 -8.29 -25.80 -29.86
N ALA A 91 -9.18 -25.93 -28.87
CA ALA A 91 -9.54 -24.85 -27.98
C ALA A 91 -8.80 -24.93 -26.64
N TYR A 92 -8.69 -26.13 -26.07
CA TYR A 92 -8.10 -26.35 -24.75
C TYR A 92 -7.21 -27.59 -24.74
N VAL A 93 -6.25 -27.58 -23.81
CA VAL A 93 -5.36 -28.69 -23.50
C VAL A 93 -5.37 -28.88 -21.99
N GLN A 94 -5.57 -30.10 -21.51
CA GLN A 94 -5.41 -30.43 -20.10
C GLN A 94 -4.06 -31.12 -19.88
N ALA A 95 -3.29 -30.60 -18.94
CA ALA A 95 -2.16 -31.34 -18.38
C ALA A 95 -2.73 -32.39 -17.39
N GLY A 96 -2.64 -33.65 -17.77
CA GLY A 96 -3.07 -34.80 -16.99
C GLY A 96 -2.31 -34.93 -15.69
N GLN A 97 -2.96 -35.49 -14.67
CA GLN A 97 -2.37 -35.70 -13.36
C GLN A 97 -2.17 -37.19 -13.13
N SER A 98 -0.97 -37.58 -12.69
CA SER A 98 -0.73 -38.93 -12.18
C SER A 98 -1.60 -39.17 -10.94
N LYS A 99 -2.50 -40.17 -11.02
CA LYS A 99 -3.26 -40.70 -9.90
C LYS A 99 -2.28 -41.35 -8.92
N LEU A 100 -2.28 -40.91 -7.67
CA LEU A 100 -1.55 -41.61 -6.63
C LEU A 100 -2.23 -42.96 -6.35
N SER A 101 -1.49 -44.07 -6.45
CA SER A 101 -1.70 -45.20 -5.55
C SER A 101 -1.17 -44.77 -4.17
N LEU A 102 -2.05 -44.69 -3.17
CA LEU A 102 -1.62 -44.60 -1.78
C LEU A 102 -0.95 -45.93 -1.44
N ASP A 103 0.36 -46.04 -1.63
CA ASP A 103 1.09 -47.16 -1.07
C ASP A 103 1.13 -46.95 0.45
N THR A 104 0.35 -47.77 1.15
CA THR A 104 0.17 -47.79 2.61
C THR A 104 1.31 -48.54 3.30
N THR A 105 2.46 -48.66 2.65
CA THR A 105 3.65 -49.29 3.21
C THR A 105 4.62 -48.20 3.64
N GLY A 106 4.90 -48.13 4.94
CA GLY A 106 5.84 -47.20 5.56
C GLY A 106 7.29 -47.43 5.14
N ARG A 107 7.60 -47.31 3.85
CA ARG A 107 8.95 -47.20 3.32
C ARG A 107 9.34 -45.72 3.27
N GLN A 108 10.55 -45.44 3.76
CA GLN A 108 11.18 -44.14 3.78
C GLN A 108 11.01 -43.44 2.42
N ILE A 109 10.52 -42.20 2.48
CA ILE A 109 10.42 -41.31 1.33
C ILE A 109 11.85 -41.09 0.80
N PRO A 110 12.18 -41.46 -0.46
CA PRO A 110 13.51 -41.22 -1.03
C PRO A 110 13.83 -39.72 -1.09
N ASP A 111 15.12 -39.36 -1.09
CA ASP A 111 15.64 -37.98 -1.20
C ASP A 111 14.99 -37.13 -2.32
N GLU A 112 14.41 -37.78 -3.33
CA GLU A 112 13.66 -37.18 -4.45
C GLU A 112 12.42 -36.37 -4.04
N ALA A 113 11.84 -36.60 -2.85
CA ALA A 113 10.71 -35.79 -2.37
C ALA A 113 11.10 -34.33 -2.06
N ARG A 114 12.39 -34.03 -1.83
CA ARG A 114 12.88 -32.66 -1.61
C ARG A 114 12.82 -31.79 -2.87
N HIS A 115 12.78 -32.41 -4.07
CA HIS A 115 12.73 -31.72 -5.36
C HIS A 115 11.35 -31.80 -6.06
N ARG A 116 10.31 -32.26 -5.35
CA ARG A 116 8.93 -32.29 -5.89
C ARG A 116 8.35 -30.89 -5.97
N VAL A 117 8.13 -30.43 -7.20
CA VAL A 117 7.60 -29.08 -7.45
C VAL A 117 6.08 -29.09 -7.32
N ARG A 118 5.54 -28.26 -6.42
CA ARG A 118 4.08 -28.13 -6.21
C ARG A 118 3.39 -27.36 -7.35
N ARG A 119 4.13 -26.53 -8.07
CA ARG A 119 3.64 -25.59 -9.09
C ARG A 119 4.61 -25.65 -10.27
N VAL A 120 4.11 -25.99 -11.44
CA VAL A 120 4.91 -26.33 -12.61
C VAL A 120 4.71 -25.25 -13.67
N HIS A 121 5.78 -24.60 -14.10
CA HIS A 121 5.78 -23.69 -15.23
C HIS A 121 5.69 -24.50 -16.51
N VAL A 122 4.66 -24.21 -17.31
CA VAL A 122 4.46 -24.89 -18.58
C VAL A 122 4.31 -23.90 -19.73
N ARG A 123 4.84 -24.27 -20.89
CA ARG A 123 4.70 -23.52 -22.14
C ARG A 123 4.05 -24.41 -23.19
N LEU A 124 2.95 -23.95 -23.76
CA LEU A 124 2.22 -24.63 -24.82
C LEU A 124 2.72 -24.13 -26.18
N GLU A 125 3.07 -25.06 -27.06
CA GLU A 125 3.46 -24.80 -28.44
C GLU A 125 2.69 -25.71 -29.39
N LEU A 126 2.34 -25.18 -30.55
CA LEU A 126 1.55 -25.87 -31.57
C LEU A 126 2.29 -25.87 -32.90
N ARG A 127 2.15 -26.95 -33.66
CA ARG A 127 2.72 -27.05 -35.01
C ARG A 127 1.62 -27.27 -36.03
N GLY A 128 1.60 -26.45 -37.08
CA GLY A 128 0.62 -26.57 -38.19
C GLY A 128 0.93 -27.75 -39.11
N VAL A 129 -0.08 -28.20 -39.85
CA VAL A 129 0.07 -29.23 -40.89
C VAL A 129 1.05 -28.73 -41.97
N GLY A 130 2.08 -29.52 -42.28
CA GLY A 130 3.10 -29.18 -43.28
C GLY A 130 4.13 -28.12 -42.84
N SER A 131 4.01 -27.53 -41.64
CA SER A 131 4.97 -26.57 -41.11
C SER A 131 6.04 -27.24 -40.24
N ARG A 132 7.28 -26.77 -40.35
CA ARG A 132 8.37 -27.15 -39.43
C ARG A 132 8.45 -26.22 -38.21
N ALA A 133 7.80 -25.06 -38.24
CA ALA A 133 7.87 -24.06 -37.17
C ALA A 133 6.86 -24.35 -36.05
N TRP A 134 7.30 -24.17 -34.80
CA TRP A 134 6.44 -24.22 -33.61
C TRP A 134 5.94 -22.81 -33.28
N THR A 135 4.64 -22.69 -33.06
CA THR A 135 3.97 -21.44 -32.69
C THR A 135 3.64 -21.46 -31.19
N PRO A 136 4.10 -20.47 -30.41
CA PRO A 136 3.70 -20.32 -29.01
C PRO A 136 2.18 -20.15 -28.89
N ALA A 137 1.56 -20.91 -28.00
CA ALA A 137 0.12 -20.90 -27.74
C ALA A 137 -0.25 -20.55 -26.30
N GLY A 138 0.75 -20.22 -25.47
CA GLY A 138 0.58 -19.66 -24.13
C GLY A 138 1.56 -20.23 -23.11
N THR A 139 1.71 -19.54 -21.99
CA THR A 139 2.47 -19.97 -20.81
C THR A 139 1.57 -19.93 -19.60
N SER A 140 1.70 -20.89 -18.69
CA SER A 140 0.92 -20.94 -17.46
C SER A 140 1.66 -21.62 -16.32
N LEU A 141 1.16 -21.42 -15.10
CA LEU A 141 1.55 -22.20 -13.94
C LEU A 141 0.46 -23.23 -13.65
N VAL A 142 0.84 -24.49 -13.55
CA VAL A 142 -0.08 -25.61 -13.29
C VAL A 142 0.23 -26.20 -11.93
N SER A 143 -0.81 -26.52 -11.16
CA SER A 143 -0.66 -27.29 -9.92
C SER A 143 -1.61 -28.48 -9.91
N PRO A 144 -1.11 -29.68 -9.54
CA PRO A 144 -1.95 -30.84 -9.30
C PRO A 144 -3.02 -30.58 -8.23
N THR A 145 -2.73 -29.74 -7.23
CA THR A 145 -3.67 -29.46 -6.12
C THR A 145 -4.76 -28.47 -6.48
N ILE A 146 -4.65 -27.78 -7.62
CA ILE A 146 -5.67 -26.85 -8.12
C ILE A 146 -6.14 -27.31 -9.50
N PRO A 147 -7.20 -28.14 -9.59
CA PRO A 147 -7.63 -28.71 -10.86
C PRO A 147 -8.03 -27.67 -11.93
N ALA A 148 -8.43 -26.46 -11.55
CA ALA A 148 -8.72 -25.40 -12.53
C ALA A 148 -7.45 -24.89 -13.26
N SER A 149 -6.27 -25.04 -12.64
CA SER A 149 -5.00 -24.61 -13.22
C SER A 149 -4.48 -25.54 -14.31
N THR A 150 -4.98 -26.78 -14.41
CA THR A 150 -4.50 -27.77 -15.39
C THR A 150 -5.05 -27.57 -16.80
N TYR A 151 -6.06 -26.69 -16.96
CA TYR A 151 -6.66 -26.39 -18.26
C TYR A 151 -5.95 -25.18 -18.89
N LEU A 152 -5.33 -25.42 -20.04
CA LEU A 152 -4.60 -24.44 -20.83
C LEU A 152 -5.42 -24.09 -22.06
N ARG A 153 -5.65 -22.80 -22.28
CA ARG A 153 -6.32 -22.31 -23.49
C ARG A 153 -5.33 -22.18 -24.63
N ASN A 154 -5.72 -22.60 -25.84
CA ASN A 154 -4.98 -22.24 -27.05
C ASN A 154 -5.14 -20.73 -27.31
N ARG A 155 -4.08 -19.96 -27.11
CA ARG A 155 -4.03 -18.51 -27.37
C ARG A 155 -3.35 -18.17 -28.69
N SER A 156 -2.97 -19.17 -29.48
CA SER A 156 -2.41 -18.92 -30.81
C SER A 156 -3.51 -18.65 -31.83
N GLY A 157 -3.13 -18.10 -32.99
CA GLY A 157 -4.00 -18.06 -34.17
C GLY A 157 -4.20 -19.42 -34.87
N LEU A 158 -3.43 -20.45 -34.50
CA LEU A 158 -3.45 -21.75 -35.14
C LEU A 158 -4.58 -22.62 -34.56
N ARG A 159 -5.69 -22.70 -35.28
CA ARG A 159 -6.88 -23.43 -34.84
C ARG A 159 -6.75 -24.94 -34.97
N SER A 160 -6.19 -25.45 -36.06
CA SER A 160 -6.08 -26.90 -36.32
C SER A 160 -4.61 -27.32 -36.44
N PRO A 161 -3.92 -27.59 -35.32
CA PRO A 161 -2.53 -28.07 -35.35
C PRO A 161 -2.44 -29.54 -35.80
N ASP A 162 -1.27 -29.96 -36.28
CA ASP A 162 -0.87 -31.37 -36.45
C ASP A 162 -0.34 -31.93 -35.11
N ARG A 163 0.46 -31.13 -34.39
CA ARG A 163 1.03 -31.53 -33.09
C ARG A 163 0.92 -30.46 -32.03
N VAL A 164 0.81 -30.93 -30.80
CA VAL A 164 0.71 -30.11 -29.58
C VAL A 164 1.84 -30.52 -28.65
N ARG A 165 2.62 -29.55 -28.19
CA ARG A 165 3.74 -29.78 -27.28
C ARG A 165 3.58 -28.92 -26.03
N LEU A 166 3.70 -29.56 -24.87
CA LEU A 166 3.72 -28.93 -23.56
C LEU A 166 5.13 -29.03 -22.99
N TRP A 167 5.84 -27.91 -22.94
CA TRP A 167 7.15 -27.81 -22.31
C TRP A 167 7.01 -27.69 -20.80
N ILE A 168 7.91 -28.35 -20.08
CA ILE A 168 8.06 -28.25 -18.63
C ILE A 168 9.27 -27.35 -18.37
N SER A 169 9.02 -26.13 -17.89
CA SER A 169 10.04 -25.10 -17.67
C SER A 169 10.52 -25.08 -16.22
N GLU A 170 10.94 -26.24 -15.72
CA GLU A 170 11.49 -26.43 -14.37
C GLU A 170 12.98 -26.79 -14.45
N GLU A 171 13.70 -26.55 -13.36
CA GLU A 171 15.15 -26.83 -13.27
C GLU A 171 15.44 -28.34 -13.31
N ALA A 172 16.66 -28.71 -13.70
CA ALA A 172 17.11 -30.10 -13.65
C ALA A 172 16.97 -30.67 -12.23
N ARG A 173 16.63 -31.96 -12.13
CA ARG A 173 16.28 -32.70 -10.90
C ARG A 173 14.90 -32.40 -10.32
N SER A 174 14.12 -31.50 -10.92
CA SER A 174 12.73 -31.27 -10.51
C SER A 174 11.84 -32.48 -10.79
N VAL A 175 11.00 -32.85 -9.82
CA VAL A 175 10.00 -33.93 -9.98
C VAL A 175 8.60 -33.32 -10.14
N VAL A 176 7.94 -33.64 -11.25
CA VAL A 176 6.69 -33.04 -11.72
C VAL A 176 5.58 -34.07 -11.83
N ARG A 177 4.41 -33.79 -11.24
CA ARG A 177 3.23 -34.68 -11.28
C ARG A 177 2.32 -34.41 -12.49
N LEU A 178 2.87 -34.52 -13.69
CA LEU A 178 2.13 -34.43 -14.95
C LEU A 178 2.45 -35.68 -15.78
N ASP A 179 1.45 -36.43 -16.22
CA ASP A 179 1.68 -37.75 -16.84
C ASP A 179 1.06 -37.91 -18.24
N ALA A 180 0.11 -37.04 -18.59
CA ALA A 180 -0.61 -37.12 -19.85
C ALA A 180 -0.95 -35.73 -20.39
N LEU A 181 -1.29 -35.69 -21.68
CA LEU A 181 -1.84 -34.52 -22.34
C LEU A 181 -3.20 -34.90 -22.93
N THR A 182 -4.26 -34.19 -22.52
CA THR A 182 -5.60 -34.40 -23.09
C THR A 182 -5.97 -33.21 -23.96
N LEU A 183 -6.26 -33.47 -25.23
CA LEU A 183 -6.68 -32.44 -26.19
C LEU A 183 -8.20 -32.25 -26.12
N ASN A 184 -8.66 -31.00 -26.14
CA ASN A 184 -10.07 -30.60 -26.04
C ASN A 184 -10.84 -31.30 -24.89
N PRO A 185 -10.35 -31.21 -23.64
CA PRO A 185 -11.01 -31.76 -22.46
C PRO A 185 -12.39 -31.11 -22.23
N ARG A 186 -13.33 -31.86 -21.66
CA ARG A 186 -14.57 -31.28 -21.13
C ARG A 186 -14.29 -30.62 -19.79
N ILE A 187 -14.32 -29.29 -19.75
CA ILE A 187 -14.09 -28.53 -18.51
C ILE A 187 -15.36 -28.61 -17.65
N PRO A 188 -15.30 -28.99 -16.36
CA PRO A 188 -16.49 -29.09 -15.51
C PRO A 188 -17.05 -27.71 -15.15
N PHE A 189 -18.39 -27.62 -15.08
CA PHE A 189 -19.06 -26.44 -14.53
C PHE A 189 -18.82 -26.37 -13.02
N ARG A 190 -18.39 -25.21 -12.51
CA ARG A 190 -18.05 -25.03 -11.09
C ARG A 190 -18.51 -23.68 -10.57
N ILE A 191 -19.23 -23.72 -9.44
CA ILE A 191 -19.54 -22.54 -8.64
C ILE A 191 -18.50 -22.40 -7.53
N ASN A 192 -17.89 -21.22 -7.41
CA ASN A 192 -16.91 -20.94 -6.38
C ASN A 192 -17.52 -20.04 -5.28
N PRO A 193 -17.74 -20.57 -4.05
CA PRO A 193 -18.36 -19.80 -2.97
C PRO A 193 -17.53 -18.59 -2.52
N VAL A 194 -16.18 -18.68 -2.58
CA VAL A 194 -15.30 -17.56 -2.23
C VAL A 194 -15.47 -16.43 -3.24
N ARG A 195 -15.52 -16.74 -4.54
CA ARG A 195 -15.72 -15.75 -5.59
C ARG A 195 -17.10 -15.10 -5.50
N LEU A 196 -18.15 -15.89 -5.25
CA LEU A 196 -19.48 -15.36 -4.95
C LEU A 196 -19.47 -14.41 -3.75
N GLY A 197 -18.78 -14.78 -2.67
CA GLY A 197 -18.61 -13.93 -1.49
C GLY A 197 -17.92 -12.60 -1.80
N VAL A 198 -16.83 -12.64 -2.58
CA VAL A 198 -16.11 -11.42 -3.02
C VAL A 198 -17.00 -10.53 -3.89
N MET A 199 -17.72 -11.09 -4.85
CA MET A 199 -18.65 -10.32 -5.68
C MET A 199 -19.82 -9.75 -4.87
N ALA A 200 -20.34 -10.49 -3.90
CA ALA A 200 -21.40 -10.03 -2.99
C ALA A 200 -20.93 -8.89 -2.07
N LEU A 201 -19.69 -8.96 -1.57
CA LEU A 201 -19.07 -7.89 -0.78
C LEU A 201 -18.93 -6.61 -1.62
N LEU A 202 -18.40 -6.74 -2.85
CA LEU A 202 -18.27 -5.63 -3.77
C LEU A 202 -19.64 -5.02 -4.13
N ALA A 203 -20.64 -5.85 -4.43
CA ALA A 203 -22.00 -5.40 -4.72
C ALA A 203 -22.62 -4.66 -3.52
N THR A 204 -22.42 -5.17 -2.31
CA THR A 204 -22.89 -4.53 -1.06
C THR A 204 -22.27 -3.14 -0.90
N LEU A 205 -20.97 -3.02 -1.14
CA LEU A 205 -20.26 -1.74 -1.11
C LEU A 205 -20.82 -0.75 -2.14
N ILE A 206 -21.02 -1.20 -3.38
CA ILE A 206 -21.59 -0.38 -4.46
C ILE A 206 -22.99 0.10 -4.06
N ILE A 207 -23.88 -0.80 -3.63
CA ILE A 207 -25.25 -0.46 -3.22
C ILE A 207 -25.25 0.52 -2.04
N ALA A 208 -24.32 0.35 -1.08
CA ALA A 208 -24.16 1.24 0.05
C ALA A 208 -23.79 2.68 -0.37
N LEU A 209 -23.06 2.83 -1.48
CA LEU A 209 -22.60 4.13 -2.01
C LEU A 209 -23.46 4.66 -3.17
N LEU A 210 -24.42 3.89 -3.70
CA LEU A 210 -25.33 4.39 -4.73
C LEU A 210 -26.10 5.64 -4.25
N PRO A 211 -26.45 6.59 -5.13
CA PRO A 211 -27.04 7.87 -4.70
C PRO A 211 -28.34 7.77 -3.89
N GLY A 212 -29.10 6.68 -4.05
CA GLY A 212 -30.33 6.39 -3.32
C GLY A 212 -30.13 5.80 -1.91
N SER A 213 -28.89 5.51 -1.52
CA SER A 213 -28.57 4.90 -0.22
C SER A 213 -28.99 5.78 0.97
N ARG A 214 -29.34 5.13 2.09
CA ARG A 214 -29.63 5.84 3.35
C ARG A 214 -28.38 6.43 3.98
N LEU A 215 -27.18 5.90 3.69
CA LEU A 215 -25.92 6.40 4.26
C LEU A 215 -25.70 7.89 3.96
N TRP A 216 -26.18 8.37 2.81
CA TRP A 216 -26.14 9.78 2.42
C TRP A 216 -27.03 10.70 3.27
N ARG A 217 -27.97 10.14 4.04
CA ARG A 217 -28.92 10.87 4.89
C ARG A 217 -28.65 10.71 6.39
N VAL A 218 -27.66 9.89 6.75
CA VAL A 218 -27.22 9.72 8.14
C VAL A 218 -26.13 10.74 8.40
N ARG A 219 -26.28 11.58 9.43
CA ARG A 219 -25.26 12.53 9.86
C ARG A 219 -24.01 11.78 10.33
N LEU A 220 -22.81 12.23 9.92
CA LEU A 220 -21.57 11.78 10.54
C LEU A 220 -21.50 12.32 11.98
N ASP A 221 -21.58 11.45 12.98
CA ASP A 221 -21.60 11.80 14.39
C ASP A 221 -20.59 10.96 15.19
N THR A 222 -19.51 11.62 15.62
CA THR A 222 -18.43 11.00 16.41
C THR A 222 -18.80 10.77 17.87
N ALA A 223 -19.90 11.33 18.37
CA ALA A 223 -20.42 11.05 19.71
C ALA A 223 -21.25 9.76 19.75
N SER A 224 -21.82 9.35 18.61
CA SER A 224 -22.64 8.14 18.49
C SER A 224 -21.85 6.87 18.79
N LEU A 225 -22.29 6.10 19.80
CA LEU A 225 -21.72 4.79 20.12
C LEU A 225 -21.81 3.84 18.93
N GLY A 226 -22.95 3.81 18.23
CA GLY A 226 -23.16 2.94 17.07
C GLY A 226 -22.18 3.20 15.92
N GLN A 227 -21.90 4.47 15.60
CA GLN A 227 -20.91 4.80 14.55
C GLN A 227 -19.49 4.46 14.99
N ARG A 228 -19.15 4.64 16.27
CA ARG A 228 -17.84 4.25 16.83
C ARG A 228 -17.64 2.74 16.82
N LEU A 229 -18.66 1.98 17.21
CA LEU A 229 -18.64 0.51 17.14
C LEU A 229 -18.52 0.04 15.69
N ALA A 230 -19.29 0.61 14.77
CA ALA A 230 -19.19 0.29 13.34
C ALA A 230 -17.78 0.58 12.78
N PHE A 231 -17.17 1.70 13.17
CA PHE A 231 -15.79 2.04 12.82
C PHE A 231 -14.81 0.96 13.31
N TRP A 232 -14.88 0.59 14.60
CA TRP A 232 -13.97 -0.43 15.15
C TRP A 232 -14.22 -1.83 14.60
N LEU A 233 -15.47 -2.22 14.34
CA LEU A 233 -15.78 -3.46 13.63
C LEU A 233 -15.20 -3.47 12.21
N ALA A 234 -15.22 -2.34 11.51
CA ALA A 234 -14.61 -2.25 10.18
C ALA A 234 -13.06 -2.34 10.22
N MET A 235 -12.44 -1.91 11.31
CA MET A 235 -10.98 -2.01 11.51
C MET A 235 -10.54 -3.38 12.05
N LEU A 236 -11.45 -4.16 12.64
CA LEU A 236 -11.14 -5.44 13.29
C LEU A 236 -10.46 -6.46 12.35
N PRO A 237 -10.90 -6.69 11.10
CA PRO A 237 -10.25 -7.67 10.22
C PRO A 237 -8.78 -7.33 9.93
N MET A 238 -8.47 -6.04 9.80
CA MET A 238 -7.11 -5.57 9.58
C MET A 238 -6.23 -5.78 10.82
N TRP A 239 -6.74 -5.50 12.02
CA TRP A 239 -5.99 -5.77 13.26
C TRP A 239 -5.82 -7.27 13.51
N ALA A 240 -6.86 -8.06 13.24
CA ALA A 240 -6.76 -9.51 13.31
C ALA A 240 -5.69 -10.03 12.35
N TRP A 241 -5.65 -9.52 11.11
CA TRP A 241 -4.58 -9.82 10.16
C TRP A 241 -3.20 -9.40 10.67
N ALA A 242 -3.05 -8.19 11.20
CA ALA A 242 -1.75 -7.70 11.67
C ALA A 242 -1.22 -8.52 12.85
N LEU A 243 -2.08 -8.87 13.80
CA LEU A 243 -1.74 -9.72 14.95
C LEU A 243 -1.43 -11.15 14.52
N TRP A 244 -2.25 -11.73 13.63
CA TRP A 244 -1.98 -13.05 13.07
C TRP A 244 -0.65 -13.07 12.32
N LYS A 245 -0.39 -12.06 11.47
CA LYS A 245 0.86 -11.94 10.72
C LYS A 245 2.05 -11.78 11.64
N ALA A 246 1.94 -10.96 12.68
CA ALA A 246 3.00 -10.82 13.68
C ALA A 246 3.29 -12.15 14.39
N ALA A 247 2.25 -12.86 14.85
CA ALA A 247 2.40 -14.16 15.51
C ALA A 247 3.01 -15.23 14.60
N ASP A 248 2.54 -15.32 13.35
CA ASP A 248 3.06 -16.22 12.31
C ASP A 248 4.54 -15.96 12.01
N GLN A 249 4.92 -14.69 11.89
CA GLN A 249 6.30 -14.33 11.59
C GLN A 249 7.22 -14.55 12.79
N ILE A 250 6.75 -14.33 14.02
CA ILE A 250 7.51 -14.59 15.25
C ILE A 250 7.72 -16.09 15.46
N SER A 251 6.70 -16.92 15.22
CA SER A 251 6.77 -18.36 15.52
C SER A 251 7.75 -19.14 14.62
N GLY A 252 7.99 -18.66 13.40
CA GLY A 252 8.87 -19.32 12.42
C GLY A 252 10.04 -18.46 11.96
N PHE A 253 10.44 -17.44 12.73
CA PHE A 253 11.45 -16.51 12.26
C PHE A 253 12.85 -17.13 12.18
N VAL A 254 13.50 -16.93 11.04
CA VAL A 254 14.93 -17.17 10.86
C VAL A 254 15.52 -15.89 10.26
N PRO A 255 16.58 -15.31 10.85
CA PRO A 255 17.28 -14.17 10.29
C PRO A 255 17.67 -14.43 8.83
N GLY A 256 17.20 -13.57 7.92
CA GLY A 256 17.46 -13.73 6.49
C GLY A 256 18.69 -12.95 6.04
N ALA A 257 19.82 -13.64 5.89
CA ALA A 257 21.01 -13.14 5.20
C ALA A 257 21.35 -14.09 4.05
N PHE A 258 21.44 -13.54 2.83
CA PHE A 258 21.78 -14.30 1.63
C PHE A 258 23.16 -13.89 1.17
N ASP A 259 24.10 -14.83 1.27
CA ASP A 259 25.46 -14.66 0.80
C ASP A 259 25.73 -15.64 -0.34
N SER A 260 26.44 -15.19 -1.37
CA SER A 260 26.82 -16.01 -2.50
C SER A 260 28.21 -15.63 -2.96
N PRO A 261 29.11 -16.61 -3.23
CA PRO A 261 30.47 -16.30 -3.64
C PRO A 261 30.51 -15.35 -4.84
N GLY A 262 31.29 -14.27 -4.72
CA GLY A 262 31.44 -13.25 -5.76
C GLY A 262 30.26 -12.28 -5.89
N ALA A 263 29.30 -12.30 -4.98
CA ALA A 263 28.15 -11.40 -4.96
C ALA A 263 28.04 -10.65 -3.64
N TYR A 264 27.28 -9.55 -3.64
CA TYR A 264 26.95 -8.82 -2.42
C TYR A 264 26.16 -9.70 -1.44
N THR A 265 26.38 -9.47 -0.15
CA THR A 265 25.60 -10.06 0.92
C THR A 265 24.32 -9.25 1.11
N TYR A 266 23.16 -9.88 0.91
CA TYR A 266 21.84 -9.28 1.11
C TYR A 266 21.28 -9.67 2.46
N ASP A 267 21.37 -8.74 3.42
CA ASP A 267 20.84 -8.91 4.77
C ASP A 267 19.61 -8.04 5.00
N PHE A 268 18.53 -8.68 5.45
CA PHE A 268 17.22 -8.05 5.66
C PHE A 268 16.92 -7.69 7.13
N ASN A 269 17.92 -7.80 8.01
CA ASN A 269 17.76 -7.66 9.46
C ASN A 269 18.29 -6.34 10.03
N GLN A 270 18.42 -5.28 9.23
CA GLN A 270 19.07 -4.02 9.61
C GLN A 270 18.59 -3.43 10.96
N TYR A 271 17.28 -3.45 11.23
CA TYR A 271 16.72 -2.94 12.49
C TYR A 271 17.02 -3.82 13.70
N GLY A 272 17.21 -5.12 13.47
CA GLY A 272 17.71 -6.04 14.49
C GLY A 272 19.15 -5.74 14.84
N HIS A 273 20.03 -5.57 13.84
CA HIS A 273 21.41 -5.16 14.07
C HIS A 273 21.53 -3.80 14.76
N LEU A 274 20.65 -2.84 14.43
CA LEU A 274 20.57 -1.57 15.17
C LEU A 274 20.21 -1.76 16.65
N ALA A 275 19.26 -2.65 16.95
CA ALA A 275 18.89 -2.96 18.33
C ALA A 275 20.08 -3.56 19.10
N ASP A 276 20.89 -4.39 18.42
CA ASP A 276 22.07 -5.03 19.02
C ASP A 276 23.16 -4.01 19.32
N ALA A 277 23.47 -3.15 18.35
CA ALA A 277 24.41 -2.05 18.52
C ALA A 277 24.05 -1.17 19.72
N PHE A 278 22.76 -0.80 19.85
CA PHE A 278 22.28 -0.02 20.97
C PHE A 278 22.39 -0.75 22.32
N LEU A 279 22.13 -2.07 22.36
CA LEU A 279 22.30 -2.88 23.57
C LEU A 279 23.78 -3.04 23.95
N ALA A 280 24.67 -3.11 22.95
CA ALA A 280 26.11 -3.18 23.13
C ALA A 280 26.75 -1.81 23.46
N GLY A 281 26.01 -0.72 23.31
CA GLY A 281 26.43 0.62 23.71
C GLY A 281 27.34 1.32 22.68
N HIS A 282 27.19 1.00 21.40
CA HIS A 282 27.91 1.67 20.30
C HIS A 282 27.01 1.96 19.10
N PRO A 283 27.42 2.83 18.16
CA PRO A 283 26.56 3.28 17.07
C PRO A 283 26.79 2.53 15.75
N TRP A 284 27.84 1.69 15.67
CA TRP A 284 28.11 0.81 14.52
C TRP A 284 27.46 -0.56 14.71
N LEU A 285 27.30 -1.30 13.62
CA LEU A 285 26.73 -2.64 13.60
C LEU A 285 27.86 -3.68 13.75
N ASP A 286 27.61 -4.74 14.52
CA ASP A 286 28.54 -5.86 14.71
C ASP A 286 28.50 -6.82 13.51
N LEU A 287 28.90 -6.30 12.35
CA LEU A 287 29.00 -7.03 11.10
C LEU A 287 30.48 -7.16 10.69
N PRO A 288 30.91 -8.32 10.16
CA PRO A 288 32.27 -8.51 9.67
C PRO A 288 32.63 -7.51 8.56
N VAL A 289 33.89 -7.09 8.56
CA VAL A 289 34.45 -6.17 7.57
C VAL A 289 35.63 -6.86 6.87
N PRO A 290 35.56 -7.11 5.56
CA PRO A 290 36.68 -7.67 4.82
C PRO A 290 37.85 -6.69 4.73
N ASP A 291 39.07 -7.21 4.86
CA ASP A 291 40.32 -6.44 4.84
C ASP A 291 40.47 -5.60 3.56
N GLY A 292 40.13 -6.19 2.40
CA GLY A 292 40.20 -5.49 1.12
C GLY A 292 39.27 -4.28 1.06
N LEU A 293 38.06 -4.38 1.65
CA LEU A 293 37.12 -3.27 1.72
C LEU A 293 37.59 -2.19 2.70
N ALA A 294 38.10 -2.58 3.87
CA ALA A 294 38.61 -1.64 4.88
C ALA A 294 39.79 -0.80 4.37
N LYS A 295 40.64 -1.41 3.52
CA LYS A 295 41.83 -0.77 2.94
C LYS A 295 41.55 -0.07 1.59
N ALA A 296 40.34 -0.21 1.04
CA ALA A 296 40.00 0.35 -0.26
C ALA A 296 40.01 1.90 -0.22
N PRO A 297 40.70 2.58 -1.16
CA PRO A 297 40.72 4.06 -1.18
C PRO A 297 39.35 4.70 -1.42
N ASN A 298 38.51 4.05 -2.24
CA ASN A 298 37.12 4.45 -2.46
C ASN A 298 36.22 3.19 -2.39
N PRO A 299 35.75 2.79 -1.19
CA PRO A 299 34.88 1.63 -1.04
C PRO A 299 33.48 1.84 -1.65
N TYR A 300 33.12 3.09 -1.99
CA TYR A 300 31.82 3.44 -2.57
C TYR A 300 31.74 3.18 -4.08
N SER A 301 32.90 3.17 -4.76
CA SER A 301 33.00 2.87 -6.18
C SER A 301 32.49 1.46 -6.50
N ILE A 302 31.59 1.36 -7.48
CA ILE A 302 31.03 0.07 -7.92
C ILE A 302 32.14 -0.82 -8.48
N ALA A 303 33.01 -0.28 -9.33
CA ALA A 303 34.10 -1.04 -9.95
C ALA A 303 35.09 -1.59 -8.91
N VAL A 304 35.37 -0.83 -7.84
CA VAL A 304 36.22 -1.30 -6.74
C VAL A 304 35.55 -2.47 -6.02
N ARG A 305 34.26 -2.34 -5.67
CA ARG A 305 33.51 -3.41 -5.00
C ARG A 305 33.37 -4.66 -5.86
N GLU A 306 33.11 -4.53 -7.16
CA GLU A 306 33.05 -5.66 -8.08
C GLU A 306 34.40 -6.38 -8.20
N HIS A 307 35.51 -5.64 -8.22
CA HIS A 307 36.84 -6.25 -8.21
C HIS A 307 37.13 -7.00 -6.90
N LEU A 308 36.78 -6.41 -5.74
CA LEU A 308 36.92 -7.05 -4.44
C LEU A 308 36.09 -8.35 -4.37
N LEU A 309 34.81 -8.30 -4.74
CA LEU A 309 33.94 -9.47 -4.81
C LEU A 309 34.52 -10.56 -5.73
N ALA A 310 35.00 -10.18 -6.92
CA ALA A 310 35.62 -11.11 -7.87
C ALA A 310 36.91 -11.74 -7.34
N SER A 311 37.63 -11.04 -6.45
CA SER A 311 38.82 -11.56 -5.78
C SER A 311 38.51 -12.44 -4.55
N GLY A 312 37.24 -12.64 -4.22
CA GLY A 312 36.79 -13.47 -3.10
C GLY A 312 36.62 -12.73 -1.77
N GLU A 313 36.73 -11.39 -1.77
CA GLU A 313 36.47 -10.58 -0.58
C GLU A 313 34.96 -10.58 -0.28
N SER A 314 34.58 -11.21 0.83
CA SER A 314 33.21 -11.33 1.31
C SER A 314 33.22 -11.34 2.84
N PRO A 315 32.21 -10.78 3.54
CA PRO A 315 30.96 -10.19 3.01
C PRO A 315 31.08 -8.70 2.69
N ILE A 316 30.48 -8.28 1.58
CA ILE A 316 30.23 -6.87 1.27
C ILE A 316 28.72 -6.66 1.28
N TYR A 317 28.23 -5.97 2.31
CA TYR A 317 26.79 -5.81 2.52
C TYR A 317 26.17 -4.76 1.60
N TRP A 318 25.03 -5.11 1.00
CA TRP A 318 24.26 -4.22 0.15
C TRP A 318 23.36 -3.27 0.97
N ASP A 319 23.27 -2.00 0.56
CA ASP A 319 22.42 -0.97 1.20
C ASP A 319 22.69 -0.79 2.71
N TYR A 320 23.97 -0.85 3.08
CA TYR A 320 24.49 -0.37 4.35
C TYR A 320 25.41 0.84 4.13
N ALA A 321 25.58 1.66 5.17
CA ALA A 321 26.58 2.73 5.18
C ALA A 321 27.91 2.20 5.71
N PHE A 322 29.01 2.44 4.98
CA PHE A 322 30.36 2.05 5.40
C PHE A 322 31.22 3.28 5.66
N HIS A 323 31.65 3.48 6.89
CA HIS A 323 32.39 4.68 7.30
C HIS A 323 33.41 4.33 8.38
N ASN A 324 34.64 4.85 8.29
CA ASN A 324 35.72 4.63 9.26
C ASN A 324 35.89 3.16 9.68
N GLY A 325 35.85 2.24 8.72
CA GLY A 325 36.04 0.80 8.96
C GLY A 325 34.86 0.10 9.63
N HIS A 326 33.71 0.74 9.75
CA HIS A 326 32.53 0.18 10.42
C HIS A 326 31.28 0.23 9.54
N TRP A 327 30.37 -0.71 9.77
CA TRP A 327 29.05 -0.73 9.16
C TRP A 327 28.03 0.04 9.98
N TYR A 328 27.14 0.77 9.31
CA TYR A 328 26.05 1.52 9.90
C TYR A 328 24.78 1.30 9.10
N SER A 329 23.63 1.34 9.78
CA SER A 329 22.37 1.55 9.07
C SER A 329 22.17 3.05 8.81
N TYR A 330 21.81 3.39 7.58
CA TYR A 330 21.47 4.77 7.20
C TYR A 330 19.99 5.10 7.46
N PHE A 331 19.17 4.10 7.83
CA PHE A 331 17.78 4.31 8.22
C PHE A 331 17.68 5.01 9.58
N GLY A 332 16.55 5.67 9.80
CA GLY A 332 16.26 6.32 11.07
C GLY A 332 16.24 5.30 12.23
N PRO A 333 16.86 5.61 13.39
CA PRO A 333 17.01 4.66 14.49
C PRO A 333 15.75 4.46 15.34
N LEU A 334 14.74 5.34 15.21
CA LEU A 334 13.60 5.35 16.12
C LEU A 334 12.75 4.07 16.08
N PRO A 335 12.46 3.44 14.92
CA PRO A 335 11.77 2.16 14.91
C PRO A 335 12.54 1.07 15.67
N ALA A 336 13.88 1.05 15.59
CA ALA A 336 14.70 0.12 16.38
C ALA A 336 14.49 0.35 17.89
N LEU A 337 14.58 1.61 18.33
CA LEU A 337 14.44 1.99 19.74
C LEU A 337 13.04 1.72 20.31
N LEU A 338 11.98 1.86 19.50
CA LEU A 338 10.60 1.71 19.96
C LEU A 338 10.06 0.28 19.89
N LEU A 339 10.57 -0.54 18.95
CA LEU A 339 10.00 -1.86 18.67
C LEU A 339 11.03 -2.99 18.82
N PHE A 340 12.17 -2.89 18.16
CA PHE A 340 13.12 -4.00 18.05
C PHE A 340 13.94 -4.19 19.33
N LEU A 341 14.49 -3.09 19.87
CA LEU A 341 15.26 -3.11 21.12
C LEU A 341 14.41 -3.54 22.32
N PRO A 342 13.20 -2.98 22.56
CA PRO A 342 12.38 -3.42 23.68
C PRO A 342 11.95 -4.87 23.55
N TYR A 343 11.63 -5.34 22.34
CA TYR A 343 11.30 -6.74 22.11
C TYR A 343 12.47 -7.67 22.45
N ARG A 344 13.68 -7.34 21.98
CA ARG A 344 14.88 -8.13 22.28
C ARG A 344 15.21 -8.12 23.78
N ALA A 345 15.13 -6.97 24.42
CA ALA A 345 15.34 -6.84 25.86
C ALA A 345 14.32 -7.64 26.67
N LEU A 346 13.03 -7.59 26.32
CA LEU A 346 11.98 -8.35 27.01
C LEU A 346 12.13 -9.87 26.81
N THR A 347 12.47 -10.30 25.61
CA THR A 347 12.66 -11.72 25.29
C THR A 347 13.94 -12.29 25.88
N SER A 348 14.92 -11.43 26.20
CA SER A 348 16.15 -11.83 26.90
C SER A 348 15.91 -12.44 28.28
N VAL A 349 14.76 -12.14 28.90
CA VAL A 349 14.33 -12.69 30.20
C VAL A 349 14.12 -14.22 30.13
N PHE A 350 13.73 -14.75 28.98
CA PHE A 350 13.44 -16.18 28.81
C PHE A 350 14.24 -16.86 27.69
N THR A 351 14.93 -16.10 26.83
CA THR A 351 15.85 -16.63 25.82
C THR A 351 17.20 -15.90 25.94
N PRO A 352 18.32 -16.58 26.25
CA PRO A 352 19.63 -15.93 26.32
C PRO A 352 19.95 -15.13 25.04
N GLY A 353 20.34 -13.86 25.20
CA GLY A 353 20.62 -12.95 24.08
C GLY A 353 19.39 -12.27 23.46
N GLY A 354 18.17 -12.69 23.83
CA GLY A 354 16.91 -12.17 23.32
C GLY A 354 16.58 -12.63 21.89
N LEU A 355 15.30 -12.59 21.55
CA LEU A 355 14.81 -12.86 20.21
C LEU A 355 14.82 -11.59 19.37
N MET A 356 15.17 -11.71 18.10
CA MET A 356 15.08 -10.61 17.14
C MET A 356 13.64 -10.46 16.64
N LEU A 357 13.09 -9.25 16.72
CA LEU A 357 11.75 -8.95 16.20
C LEU A 357 11.79 -9.08 14.65
N PRO A 358 10.93 -9.93 14.05
CA PRO A 358 10.88 -10.04 12.60
C PRO A 358 10.41 -8.72 11.99
N THR A 359 11.15 -8.20 11.02
CA THR A 359 10.77 -6.99 10.26
C THR A 359 9.34 -7.03 9.73
N PRO A 360 8.84 -8.16 9.15
CA PRO A 360 7.46 -8.21 8.69
C PRO A 360 6.41 -8.11 9.80
N ALA A 361 6.73 -8.53 11.03
CA ALA A 361 5.84 -8.40 12.18
C ALA A 361 5.69 -6.94 12.59
N ALA A 362 6.82 -6.21 12.68
CA ALA A 362 6.82 -4.78 12.97
C ALA A 362 6.07 -3.98 11.90
N ALA A 363 6.33 -4.25 10.62
CA ALA A 363 5.65 -3.60 9.50
C ALA A 363 4.12 -3.78 9.56
N ALA A 364 3.64 -5.00 9.82
CA ALA A 364 2.21 -5.30 9.92
C ALA A 364 1.50 -4.50 11.02
N LEU A 365 2.12 -4.35 12.19
CA LEU A 365 1.58 -3.56 13.30
C LEU A 365 1.59 -2.05 12.99
N LEU A 366 2.67 -1.55 12.39
CA LEU A 366 2.82 -0.14 12.05
C LEU A 366 1.82 0.29 10.97
N VAL A 367 1.66 -0.49 9.89
CA VAL A 367 0.69 -0.18 8.81
C VAL A 367 -0.76 -0.25 9.29
N ALA A 368 -1.08 -1.18 10.21
CA ALA A 368 -2.39 -1.24 10.86
C ALA A 368 -2.64 0.00 11.73
N GLY A 369 -1.62 0.43 12.48
CA GLY A 369 -1.63 1.68 13.24
C GLY A 369 -1.87 2.91 12.36
N PHE A 370 -1.11 3.03 11.25
CA PHE A 370 -1.29 4.09 10.26
C PHE A 370 -2.71 4.11 9.72
N THR A 371 -3.26 2.96 9.35
CA THR A 371 -4.60 2.89 8.78
C THR A 371 -5.66 3.39 9.75
N VAL A 372 -5.56 3.04 11.04
CA VAL A 372 -6.45 3.58 12.09
C VAL A 372 -6.28 5.09 12.24
N THR A 373 -5.05 5.55 12.45
CA THR A 373 -4.75 6.96 12.74
C THR A 373 -5.04 7.88 11.55
N GLY A 374 -4.75 7.43 10.32
CA GLY A 374 -5.14 8.08 9.07
C GLY A 374 -6.66 8.17 8.89
N CYS A 375 -7.40 7.09 9.17
CA CYS A 375 -8.86 7.12 9.14
C CYS A 375 -9.44 8.08 10.20
N LEU A 376 -8.92 8.05 11.42
CA LEU A 376 -9.33 8.94 12.51
C LEU A 376 -9.00 10.41 12.20
N LEU A 377 -7.84 10.69 11.58
CA LEU A 377 -7.44 11.99 11.07
C LEU A 377 -8.45 12.50 10.05
N LEU A 378 -8.82 11.67 9.07
CA LEU A 378 -9.79 12.06 8.05
C LEU A 378 -11.17 12.33 8.65
N VAL A 379 -11.67 11.47 9.54
CA VAL A 379 -12.95 11.71 10.25
C VAL A 379 -12.91 13.04 11.01
N ARG A 380 -11.80 13.37 11.66
CA ARG A 380 -11.62 14.65 12.36
C ARG A 380 -11.62 15.84 11.40
N LEU A 381 -10.93 15.74 10.26
CA LEU A 381 -10.95 16.76 9.21
C LEU A 381 -12.37 17.00 8.69
N LEU A 382 -13.12 15.94 8.41
CA LEU A 382 -14.51 16.04 7.95
C LEU A 382 -15.42 16.66 9.00
N ARG A 383 -15.36 16.22 10.26
CA ARG A 383 -16.16 16.82 11.34
C ARG A 383 -15.85 18.30 11.51
N ARG A 384 -14.57 18.69 11.42
CA ARG A 384 -14.11 20.07 11.64
C ARG A 384 -14.50 21.01 10.50
N TYR A 385 -14.29 20.60 9.24
CA TYR A 385 -14.40 21.48 8.07
C TYR A 385 -15.63 21.22 7.19
N VAL A 386 -16.31 20.08 7.36
CA VAL A 386 -17.51 19.69 6.63
C VAL A 386 -18.56 19.17 7.63
N PRO A 387 -19.07 20.00 8.56
CA PRO A 387 -19.90 19.54 9.68
C PRO A 387 -21.23 18.88 9.26
N ARG A 388 -21.71 19.20 8.05
CA ARG A 388 -22.88 18.58 7.40
C ARG A 388 -22.52 17.37 6.52
N ALA A 389 -21.34 16.78 6.69
CA ALA A 389 -20.99 15.53 6.03
C ALA A 389 -21.92 14.38 6.47
N SER A 390 -22.31 13.55 5.51
CA SER A 390 -23.04 12.31 5.78
C SER A 390 -22.08 11.15 6.08
N LEU A 391 -22.60 10.09 6.69
CA LEU A 391 -21.86 8.84 6.89
C LEU A 391 -21.43 8.23 5.55
N GLY A 392 -22.26 8.35 4.50
CA GLY A 392 -21.90 7.97 3.13
C GLY A 392 -20.70 8.75 2.59
N ALA A 393 -20.67 10.08 2.77
CA ALA A 393 -19.53 10.91 2.37
C ALA A 393 -18.26 10.60 3.18
N CYS A 394 -18.41 10.23 4.45
CA CYS A 394 -17.30 9.78 5.29
C CYS A 394 -16.73 8.45 4.80
N LEU A 395 -17.57 7.43 4.59
CA LEU A 395 -17.13 6.14 4.05
C LEU A 395 -16.45 6.30 2.70
N PHE A 396 -17.02 7.12 1.81
CA PHE A 396 -16.43 7.43 0.51
C PHE A 396 -15.04 8.05 0.63
N ALA A 397 -14.87 9.01 1.54
CA ALA A 397 -13.59 9.66 1.80
C ALA A 397 -12.56 8.69 2.39
N LEU A 398 -12.97 7.79 3.29
CA LEU A 398 -12.08 6.75 3.86
C LEU A 398 -11.58 5.78 2.79
N LEU A 399 -12.45 5.37 1.86
CA LEU A 399 -12.06 4.54 0.72
C LEU A 399 -11.14 5.31 -0.24
N THR A 400 -11.39 6.62 -0.44
CA THR A 400 -10.52 7.50 -1.23
C THR A 400 -9.13 7.65 -0.61
N LEU A 401 -9.04 7.75 0.72
CA LEU A 401 -7.76 7.74 1.43
C LEU A 401 -7.05 6.40 1.26
N SER A 402 -7.77 5.29 1.35
CA SER A 402 -7.22 3.94 1.21
C SER A 402 -6.62 3.72 -0.19
N THR A 403 -7.34 4.13 -1.25
CA THR A 403 -6.85 3.98 -2.64
C THR A 403 -5.82 5.02 -3.02
N GLY A 404 -5.88 6.22 -2.44
CA GLY A 404 -5.01 7.34 -2.80
C GLY A 404 -3.73 7.49 -1.98
N SER A 405 -3.55 6.74 -0.90
CA SER A 405 -2.37 6.83 -0.02
C SER A 405 -1.27 5.80 -0.33
N GLN A 406 -1.47 4.94 -1.33
CA GLN A 406 -0.61 3.80 -1.63
C GLN A 406 -0.47 2.78 -0.48
N ALA A 407 -1.37 2.79 0.51
CA ALA A 407 -1.34 1.85 1.65
C ALA A 407 -1.32 0.37 1.21
N ALA A 408 -1.96 0.04 0.08
CA ALA A 408 -1.94 -1.31 -0.49
C ALA A 408 -0.52 -1.85 -0.74
N TYR A 409 0.44 -0.99 -1.10
CA TYR A 409 1.84 -1.38 -1.25
C TYR A 409 2.43 -1.87 0.08
N LEU A 410 2.19 -1.13 1.17
CA LEU A 410 2.68 -1.43 2.52
C LEU A 410 2.04 -2.69 3.12
N PHE A 411 0.78 -2.97 2.79
CA PHE A 411 0.16 -4.23 3.19
C PHE A 411 0.76 -5.47 2.50
N CYS A 412 1.37 -5.30 1.33
CA CYS A 412 1.88 -6.41 0.52
C CYS A 412 3.39 -6.60 0.62
N ARG A 413 4.14 -5.52 0.87
CA ARG A 413 5.59 -5.52 1.06
C ARG A 413 5.90 -5.22 2.50
N ALA A 414 6.61 -6.14 3.16
CA ALA A 414 6.94 -6.04 4.57
C ALA A 414 8.44 -6.33 4.79
N ASN A 415 9.30 -5.55 4.13
CA ASN A 415 10.75 -5.61 4.26
C ASN A 415 11.27 -4.37 5.01
N PHE A 416 12.58 -4.31 5.27
CA PHE A 416 13.15 -3.22 6.08
C PHE A 416 12.97 -1.83 5.45
N TYR A 417 12.82 -1.74 4.12
CA TYR A 417 12.56 -0.47 3.45
C TYR A 417 11.19 0.12 3.77
N THR A 418 10.21 -0.68 4.19
CA THR A 418 8.86 -0.17 4.50
C THR A 418 8.75 0.38 5.91
N ILE A 419 9.53 -0.13 6.87
CA ILE A 419 9.53 0.31 8.27
C ILE A 419 9.64 1.84 8.44
N PRO A 420 10.58 2.55 7.78
CA PRO A 420 10.64 4.01 7.85
C PRO A 420 9.34 4.69 7.41
N PHE A 421 8.71 4.20 6.35
CA PHE A 421 7.45 4.74 5.84
C PHE A 421 6.29 4.43 6.78
N ASP A 422 6.15 3.16 7.20
CA ASP A 422 5.07 2.70 8.08
C ASP A 422 5.07 3.49 9.40
N ALA A 423 6.25 3.61 10.03
CA ALA A 423 6.42 4.37 11.27
C ALA A 423 6.15 5.87 11.06
N SER A 424 6.71 6.48 10.00
CA SER A 424 6.49 7.90 9.73
C SER A 424 5.03 8.22 9.38
N LEU A 425 4.33 7.36 8.65
CA LEU A 425 2.92 7.53 8.31
C LEU A 425 2.03 7.44 9.55
N LEU A 426 2.27 6.46 10.42
CA LEU A 426 1.59 6.35 11.72
C LEU A 426 1.83 7.61 12.56
N LEU A 427 3.08 8.01 12.74
CA LEU A 427 3.46 9.14 13.58
C LEU A 427 2.94 10.48 13.01
N ALA A 428 3.05 10.70 11.71
CA ALA A 428 2.56 11.92 11.07
C ALA A 428 1.04 12.04 11.15
N THR A 429 0.31 10.95 10.88
CA THR A 429 -1.16 10.99 10.95
C THR A 429 -1.67 11.09 12.39
N LEU A 430 -1.01 10.42 13.36
CA LEU A 430 -1.28 10.60 14.78
C LEU A 430 -1.00 12.04 15.24
N GLY A 431 0.14 12.61 14.81
CA GLY A 431 0.54 13.97 15.16
C GLY A 431 -0.44 15.02 14.66
N LEU A 432 -0.82 14.94 13.38
CA LEU A 432 -1.84 15.80 12.79
C LEU A 432 -3.21 15.60 13.43
N TRP A 433 -3.56 14.35 13.78
CA TRP A 433 -4.80 14.07 14.50
C TRP A 433 -4.80 14.80 15.85
N LEU A 434 -3.74 14.67 16.64
CA LEU A 434 -3.58 15.35 17.93
C LEU A 434 -3.64 16.88 17.79
N TRP A 435 -2.91 17.46 16.84
CA TRP A 435 -2.93 18.90 16.55
C TRP A 435 -4.31 19.41 16.17
N LEU A 436 -5.02 18.72 15.27
CA LEU A 436 -6.39 19.10 14.90
C LEU A 436 -7.39 18.94 16.05
N GLY A 437 -7.06 18.14 17.07
CA GLY A 437 -7.83 18.00 18.31
C GLY A 437 -7.39 18.93 19.44
N ALA A 438 -6.34 19.72 19.26
CA ALA A 438 -5.76 20.59 20.30
C ALA A 438 -6.61 21.84 20.56
N ARG A 439 -7.19 22.44 19.52
CA ARG A 439 -8.19 23.52 19.68
C ARG A 439 -9.51 22.91 20.16
N ARG A 440 -10.00 23.37 21.31
CA ARG A 440 -11.18 22.82 21.99
C ARG A 440 -12.14 23.92 22.41
N ILE A 441 -13.39 23.55 22.60
CA ILE A 441 -14.43 24.40 23.18
C ILE A 441 -14.87 23.80 24.53
N ARG A 442 -15.03 24.66 25.53
CA ARG A 442 -15.61 24.30 26.83
C ARG A 442 -17.13 24.50 26.76
N LEU A 443 -17.86 23.44 27.11
CA LEU A 443 -19.32 23.45 27.15
C LEU A 443 -19.80 23.96 28.51
N GLU A 444 -21.06 24.38 28.60
CA GLU A 444 -21.68 24.91 29.83
C GLU A 444 -21.69 23.88 30.96
N ASP A 445 -21.80 22.60 30.63
CA ASP A 445 -21.75 21.48 31.58
C ASP A 445 -20.32 21.11 32.06
N GLY A 446 -19.32 21.97 31.76
CA GLY A 446 -17.92 21.77 32.13
C GLY A 446 -17.17 20.77 31.25
N ARG A 447 -17.84 20.01 30.37
CA ARG A 447 -17.18 19.10 29.44
C ARG A 447 -16.46 19.89 28.34
N SER A 448 -15.58 19.21 27.62
CA SER A 448 -14.93 19.81 26.45
C SER A 448 -14.98 18.90 25.24
N ARG A 449 -15.09 19.50 24.06
CA ARG A 449 -15.00 18.78 22.78
C ARG A 449 -14.03 19.48 21.83
N PRO A 450 -13.54 18.79 20.78
CA PRO A 450 -12.79 19.44 19.72
C PRO A 450 -13.60 20.60 19.09
N TRP A 451 -12.89 21.67 18.73
CA TRP A 451 -13.46 22.81 18.03
C TRP A 451 -13.88 22.44 16.60
N LEU A 452 -15.04 22.93 16.17
CA LEU A 452 -15.61 22.78 14.83
C LEU A 452 -15.71 24.15 14.17
N ALA A 453 -15.63 24.20 12.84
CA ALA A 453 -15.74 25.47 12.12
C ALA A 453 -17.12 26.15 12.23
N GLU A 454 -18.16 25.41 12.68
CA GLU A 454 -19.50 25.95 12.95
C GLU A 454 -19.64 26.58 14.34
N ASP A 455 -18.65 26.45 15.22
CA ASP A 455 -18.69 26.97 16.60
C ASP A 455 -18.51 28.50 16.68
N VAL A 456 -18.10 29.14 15.58
CA VAL A 456 -17.90 30.59 15.47
C VAL A 456 -18.34 31.01 14.07
N ASP A 457 -18.91 32.21 13.93
CA ASP A 457 -19.21 32.77 12.61
C ASP A 457 -17.95 32.77 11.74
N GLY A 458 -18.08 32.37 10.48
CA GLY A 458 -16.98 32.24 9.53
C GLY A 458 -16.21 33.55 9.29
N SER A 459 -16.80 34.69 9.66
CA SER A 459 -16.17 36.02 9.65
C SER A 459 -15.22 36.30 10.84
N LEU A 460 -15.38 35.60 11.97
CA LEU A 460 -14.70 35.92 13.25
C LEU A 460 -13.63 34.88 13.65
N PRO A 461 -12.41 35.26 14.07
CA PRO A 461 -11.38 34.32 14.53
C PRO A 461 -11.93 33.32 15.57
N ALA A 462 -11.51 32.05 15.53
CA ALA A 462 -11.93 31.04 16.51
C ALA A 462 -11.65 31.47 17.96
N LEU A 463 -10.52 32.17 18.17
CA LEU A 463 -10.13 32.72 19.48
C LEU A 463 -10.97 33.93 19.93
N SER A 464 -11.92 34.43 19.13
CA SER A 464 -12.86 35.46 19.57
C SER A 464 -13.93 34.90 20.52
N ASN A 465 -14.17 33.59 20.47
CA ASN A 465 -15.07 32.93 21.41
C ASN A 465 -14.30 32.59 22.70
N PRO A 466 -14.68 33.13 23.87
CA PRO A 466 -13.96 32.93 25.13
C PRO A 466 -13.99 31.48 25.62
N GLN A 467 -14.94 30.66 25.13
CA GLN A 467 -15.00 29.23 25.46
C GLN A 467 -13.94 28.40 24.72
N VAL A 468 -13.30 28.97 23.69
CA VAL A 468 -12.27 28.30 22.88
C VAL A 468 -10.92 28.41 23.55
N TYR A 469 -10.26 27.27 23.73
CA TYR A 469 -8.92 27.20 24.31
C TYR A 469 -8.03 26.19 23.58
N LEU A 470 -6.72 26.31 23.76
CA LEU A 470 -5.72 25.39 23.22
C LEU A 470 -5.26 24.40 24.28
N SER A 471 -5.40 23.10 24.00
CA SER A 471 -4.93 22.01 24.85
C SER A 471 -3.43 21.77 24.67
N LEU A 472 -2.64 22.16 25.66
CA LEU A 472 -1.17 22.02 25.65
C LEU A 472 -0.72 20.54 25.56
N PRO A 473 -1.33 19.56 26.26
CA PRO A 473 -0.91 18.16 26.13
C PRO A 473 -1.10 17.60 24.72
N ARG A 474 -2.17 18.00 24.02
CA ARG A 474 -2.42 17.57 22.62
C ARG A 474 -1.48 18.25 21.64
N LEU A 475 -1.16 19.53 21.87
CA LEU A 475 -0.14 20.24 21.12
C LEU A 475 1.22 19.54 21.26
N ALA A 476 1.63 19.27 22.51
CA ALA A 476 2.88 18.60 22.82
C ALA A 476 2.96 17.18 22.27
N GLY A 477 1.93 16.36 22.48
CA GLY A 477 1.88 15.01 21.92
C GLY A 477 1.87 15.01 20.39
N GLY A 478 1.20 15.98 19.76
CA GLY A 478 1.24 16.13 18.30
C GLY A 478 2.61 16.54 17.79
N SER A 479 3.28 17.49 18.47
CA SER A 479 4.64 17.90 18.15
C SER A 479 5.65 16.79 18.35
N LEU A 480 5.50 15.98 19.42
CA LEU A 480 6.32 14.81 19.68
C LEU A 480 6.21 13.80 18.53
N ALA A 481 4.98 13.46 18.12
CA ALA A 481 4.75 12.50 17.04
C ALA A 481 5.28 13.00 15.69
N ILE A 482 5.09 14.28 15.35
CA ILE A 482 5.66 14.86 14.12
C ILE A 482 7.19 14.89 14.19
N ALA A 483 7.79 15.31 15.30
CA ALA A 483 9.23 15.33 15.48
C ALA A 483 9.85 13.92 15.40
N ALA A 484 9.16 12.92 15.96
CA ALA A 484 9.56 11.51 15.91
C ALA A 484 9.76 10.98 14.48
N THR A 485 9.09 11.54 13.48
CA THR A 485 9.31 11.17 12.07
C THR A 485 10.75 11.42 11.59
N LEU A 486 11.48 12.37 12.20
CA LEU A 486 12.90 12.63 11.92
C LEU A 486 13.77 11.39 12.18
N GLY A 487 13.41 10.60 13.19
CA GLY A 487 14.08 9.35 13.54
C GLY A 487 13.59 8.13 12.76
N CYS A 488 12.67 8.30 11.81
CA CYS A 488 12.15 7.23 10.95
C CYS A 488 12.55 7.49 9.49
N ARG A 489 11.68 8.20 8.75
CA ARG A 489 11.92 8.72 7.40
C ARG A 489 11.85 10.25 7.42
N GLN A 490 12.98 10.89 7.21
CA GLN A 490 13.20 12.33 7.43
C GLN A 490 12.25 13.24 6.66
N THR A 491 11.91 12.91 5.40
CA THR A 491 10.99 13.70 4.56
C THR A 491 9.65 13.99 5.23
N PHE A 492 9.18 13.09 6.11
CA PHE A 492 7.91 13.25 6.82
C PHE A 492 7.93 14.37 7.87
N ILE A 493 9.09 14.84 8.31
CA ILE A 493 9.19 16.02 9.19
C ILE A 493 8.56 17.26 8.54
N ALA A 494 8.53 17.31 7.20
CA ALA A 494 7.91 18.39 6.44
C ALA A 494 6.39 18.49 6.68
N SER A 495 5.74 17.42 7.17
CA SER A 495 4.35 17.50 7.66
C SER A 495 4.18 18.49 8.81
N GLY A 496 5.25 18.81 9.53
CA GLY A 496 5.27 19.87 10.55
C GLY A 496 4.97 21.26 9.99
N LEU A 497 5.21 21.51 8.69
CA LEU A 497 4.81 22.77 8.04
C LEU A 497 3.29 22.98 8.05
N LEU A 498 2.48 21.92 8.24
CA LEU A 498 1.04 22.05 8.40
C LEU A 498 0.64 22.67 9.75
N ALA A 499 1.57 22.85 10.70
CA ALA A 499 1.33 23.61 11.92
C ALA A 499 0.92 25.06 11.61
N PHE A 500 1.52 25.69 10.58
CA PHE A 500 1.24 27.07 10.21
C PHE A 500 -0.23 27.32 9.86
N PRO A 501 -0.87 26.59 8.93
CA PRO A 501 -2.30 26.76 8.66
C PRO A 501 -3.20 26.25 9.78
N ILE A 502 -2.80 25.20 10.54
CA ILE A 502 -3.63 24.66 11.63
C ILE A 502 -3.75 25.65 12.79
N PHE A 503 -2.63 26.26 13.18
CA PHE A 503 -2.49 27.15 14.33
C PHE A 503 -2.31 28.63 13.94
N ALA A 504 -2.67 29.01 12.71
CA ALA A 504 -2.48 30.36 12.19
C ALA A 504 -3.06 31.46 13.11
N GLU A 505 -4.18 31.17 13.76
CA GLU A 505 -4.84 32.11 14.66
C GLU A 505 -4.12 32.23 16.00
N GLU A 506 -3.67 31.12 16.58
CA GLU A 506 -2.87 31.10 17.80
C GLU A 506 -1.51 31.79 17.58
N ILE A 507 -0.85 31.53 16.45
CA ILE A 507 0.41 32.20 16.08
C ILE A 507 0.21 33.72 16.00
N LYS A 508 -0.86 34.18 15.34
CA LYS A 508 -1.21 35.60 15.27
C LYS A 508 -1.52 36.19 16.65
N ALA A 509 -2.25 35.46 17.50
CA ALA A 509 -2.60 35.91 18.85
C ALA A 509 -1.38 36.02 19.78
N ILE A 510 -0.39 35.13 19.62
CA ILE A 510 0.92 35.24 20.30
C ILE A 510 1.62 36.53 19.89
N TRP A 511 1.74 36.76 18.57
CA TRP A 511 2.44 37.93 18.04
C TRP A 511 1.79 39.25 18.48
N VAL A 512 0.46 39.35 18.41
CA VAL A 512 -0.29 40.53 18.90
C VAL A 512 -0.10 40.70 20.41
N GLY A 513 -0.12 39.62 21.19
CA GLY A 513 0.11 39.64 22.64
C GLY A 513 1.48 40.22 23.00
N TRP A 514 2.53 39.77 22.33
CA TRP A 514 3.89 40.29 22.53
C TRP A 514 4.02 41.76 22.13
N ARG A 515 3.46 42.19 20.99
CA ARG A 515 3.48 43.61 20.60
C ARG A 515 2.77 44.50 21.62
N ARG A 516 1.63 44.05 22.17
CA ARG A 516 0.93 44.79 23.24
C ARG A 516 1.72 44.84 24.54
N ALA A 517 2.44 43.78 24.89
CA ALA A 517 3.30 43.76 26.07
C ALA A 517 4.50 44.71 25.90
N ALA A 518 5.13 44.72 24.72
CA ALA A 518 6.25 45.60 24.40
C ALA A 518 5.85 47.08 24.27
N ALA A 519 4.65 47.37 23.77
CA ALA A 519 4.13 48.73 23.62
C ALA A 519 3.64 49.38 24.92
N ARG A 520 3.67 48.67 26.05
CA ARG A 520 3.41 49.23 27.39
C ARG A 520 4.60 50.06 27.88
N THR A 521 4.93 51.12 27.14
CA THR A 521 5.34 52.40 27.72
C THR A 521 4.12 53.08 28.36
N PRO A 522 4.25 53.78 29.49
CA PRO A 522 3.12 54.35 30.22
C PRO A 522 2.57 55.57 29.47
N LEU A 523 1.72 55.35 28.47
CA LEU A 523 0.98 56.42 27.80
C LEU A 523 -0.49 56.38 28.19
N ARG A 524 -0.91 57.53 28.74
CA ARG A 524 -2.22 57.94 29.27
C ARG A 524 -3.41 57.23 28.61
N ALA A 525 -4.36 56.84 29.46
CA ALA A 525 -5.64 56.29 29.10
C ALA A 525 -6.42 57.24 28.17
N ALA A 526 -6.42 56.94 26.86
CA ALA A 526 -7.35 57.55 25.93
C ALA A 526 -8.72 56.88 26.09
N SER A 527 -9.65 57.61 26.70
CA SER A 527 -11.07 57.29 26.85
C SER A 527 -11.80 57.53 25.52
N GLY A 528 -11.91 56.48 24.71
CA GLY A 528 -12.76 56.45 23.51
C GLY A 528 -13.20 55.02 23.21
N PRO A 529 -14.26 54.80 22.41
CA PRO A 529 -14.72 53.47 22.04
C PRO A 529 -13.62 52.77 21.26
N ARG A 530 -12.92 51.83 21.90
CA ARG A 530 -11.87 51.05 21.23
C ARG A 530 -12.52 50.08 20.25
N PRO A 531 -12.05 49.99 19.00
CA PRO A 531 -12.50 48.95 18.09
C PRO A 531 -12.28 47.57 18.72
N PRO A 532 -13.09 46.54 18.38
CA PRO A 532 -12.95 45.20 18.95
C PRO A 532 -11.52 44.73 18.76
N SER A 533 -10.81 44.59 19.88
CA SER A 533 -9.38 44.31 19.84
C SER A 533 -9.15 42.91 19.29
N ALA A 534 -8.24 42.75 18.33
CA ALA A 534 -7.84 41.43 17.85
C ALA A 534 -7.51 40.50 19.05
N PRO A 535 -7.90 39.21 19.01
CA PRO A 535 -7.63 38.28 20.09
C PRO A 535 -6.11 38.19 20.34
N ALA A 536 -5.70 38.24 21.60
CA ALA A 536 -4.31 38.23 22.02
C ALA A 536 -4.12 37.29 23.21
N LEU A 537 -2.99 36.58 23.23
CA LEU A 537 -2.60 35.72 24.35
C LEU A 537 -1.68 36.49 25.31
N SER A 538 -1.77 36.19 26.61
CA SER A 538 -0.84 36.74 27.60
C SER A 538 0.58 36.19 27.37
N PRO A 539 1.65 36.93 27.71
CA PRO A 539 3.02 36.46 27.53
C PRO A 539 3.30 35.09 28.17
N ALA A 540 2.79 34.86 29.39
CA ALA A 540 2.89 33.57 30.08
C ALA A 540 2.20 32.44 29.31
N ARG A 541 1.01 32.70 28.75
CA ARG A 541 0.30 31.69 27.94
C ARG A 541 1.02 31.44 26.62
N SER A 542 1.57 32.47 25.97
CA SER A 542 2.39 32.33 24.78
C SER A 542 3.62 31.46 25.03
N ALA A 543 4.34 31.69 26.13
CA ALA A 543 5.49 30.87 26.52
C ALA A 543 5.08 29.40 26.73
N ALA A 544 3.97 29.14 27.43
CA ALA A 544 3.47 27.78 27.63
C ALA A 544 3.08 27.08 26.31
N VAL A 545 2.48 27.81 25.36
CA VAL A 545 2.16 27.28 24.02
C VAL A 545 3.43 26.95 23.23
N LEU A 546 4.42 27.84 23.24
CA LEU A 546 5.70 27.62 22.54
C LEU A 546 6.50 26.48 23.17
N ALA A 547 6.55 26.39 24.50
CA ALA A 547 7.19 25.28 25.20
C ALA A 547 6.52 23.94 24.86
N ALA A 548 5.19 23.89 24.83
CA ALA A 548 4.45 22.70 24.42
C ALA A 548 4.68 22.36 22.92
N ALA A 549 4.84 23.35 22.05
CA ALA A 549 5.05 23.13 20.62
C ALA A 549 6.49 22.70 20.27
N LEU A 550 7.50 23.33 20.88
CA LEU A 550 8.91 23.20 20.51
C LEU A 550 9.71 22.30 21.45
N GLY A 551 9.32 22.19 22.72
CA GLY A 551 9.99 21.32 23.70
C GLY A 551 10.07 19.86 23.22
N PRO A 552 8.97 19.24 22.76
CA PRO A 552 9.02 17.90 22.21
C PRO A 552 9.89 17.76 20.94
N VAL A 553 10.01 18.83 20.15
CA VAL A 553 10.89 18.83 18.96
C VAL A 553 12.35 18.75 19.39
N ALA A 554 12.75 19.56 20.37
CA ALA A 554 14.10 19.52 20.93
C ALA A 554 14.40 18.17 21.59
N LEU A 555 13.43 17.59 22.31
CA LEU A 555 13.54 16.28 22.97
C LEU A 555 13.88 15.15 21.98
N VAL A 556 13.38 15.22 20.75
CA VAL A 556 13.65 14.20 19.72
C VAL A 556 14.87 14.56 18.88
N ALA A 557 14.99 15.82 18.44
CA ALA A 557 16.06 16.23 17.53
C ALA A 557 17.44 16.17 18.19
N ALA A 558 17.58 16.57 19.45
CA ALA A 558 18.88 16.62 20.12
C ALA A 558 19.54 15.22 20.25
N PRO A 559 18.85 14.16 20.73
CA PRO A 559 19.43 12.81 20.73
C PRO A 559 19.79 12.29 19.33
N LEU A 560 18.98 12.60 18.32
CA LEU A 560 19.26 12.17 16.94
C LEU A 560 20.50 12.87 16.37
N TRP A 561 20.65 14.17 16.62
CA TRP A 561 21.85 14.93 16.24
C TRP A 561 23.10 14.45 16.98
N ALA A 562 22.99 14.12 18.27
CA ALA A 562 24.07 13.51 19.02
C ALA A 562 24.47 12.15 18.42
N TYR A 563 23.48 11.31 18.10
CA TYR A 563 23.70 10.01 17.45
C TYR A 563 24.37 10.12 16.07
N ASN A 564 23.98 11.11 15.26
CA ASN A 564 24.65 11.39 13.99
C ASN A 564 26.10 11.84 14.18
N SER A 565 26.33 12.74 15.14
CA SER A 565 27.68 13.20 15.48
C SER A 565 28.58 12.05 15.89
N TRP A 566 28.02 11.06 16.61
CA TRP A 566 28.75 9.86 17.02
C TRP A 566 29.09 8.93 15.85
N ARG A 567 28.21 8.78 14.86
CA ARG A 567 28.44 7.93 13.67
C ARG A 567 29.36 8.54 12.63
N PHE A 568 29.14 9.82 12.34
CA PHE A 568 29.68 10.47 11.14
C PHE A 568 30.44 11.76 11.45
N GLY A 569 30.64 12.11 12.72
CA GLY A 569 31.37 13.30 13.13
C GLY A 569 30.60 14.62 12.97
N SER A 570 29.34 14.59 12.48
CA SER A 570 28.50 15.78 12.31
C SER A 570 27.03 15.52 12.66
N ALA A 571 26.41 16.49 13.33
CA ALA A 571 24.99 16.44 13.71
C ALA A 571 24.04 16.37 12.51
N LEU A 572 24.45 16.96 11.37
CA LEU A 572 23.65 17.07 10.15
C LEU A 572 24.06 16.06 9.08
N ASP A 573 25.04 15.20 9.36
CA ASP A 573 25.37 14.09 8.50
C ASP A 573 24.53 12.87 8.88
N PHE A 574 23.73 12.38 7.94
CA PHE A 574 22.84 11.23 8.11
C PHE A 574 23.38 9.96 7.44
N GLY A 575 24.57 10.04 6.84
CA GLY A 575 25.29 8.90 6.28
C GLY A 575 24.87 8.47 4.89
N ASN A 576 24.02 9.25 4.20
CA ASN A 576 23.57 8.94 2.84
C ASN A 576 24.75 8.77 1.85
N THR A 577 25.79 9.58 1.96
CA THR A 577 26.97 9.53 1.08
C THR A 577 27.84 8.28 1.28
N TYR A 578 27.73 7.62 2.44
CA TYR A 578 28.49 6.42 2.78
C TYR A 578 27.78 5.12 2.36
N GLN A 579 26.59 5.22 1.76
CA GLN A 579 25.79 4.06 1.40
C GLN A 579 26.40 3.28 0.23
N LEU A 580 26.57 1.97 0.41
CA LEU A 580 26.94 1.05 -0.67
C LEU A 580 25.69 0.66 -1.47
N THR A 581 25.44 1.39 -2.56
CA THR A 581 24.24 1.23 -3.38
C THR A 581 24.58 1.12 -4.87
N VAL A 582 23.57 1.29 -5.74
CA VAL A 582 23.67 1.24 -7.21
C VAL A 582 24.55 2.33 -7.83
N VAL A 583 24.95 3.36 -7.06
CA VAL A 583 25.83 4.46 -7.47
C VAL A 583 26.77 4.85 -6.35
N ASP A 584 27.92 5.43 -6.71
CA ASP A 584 28.75 6.18 -5.77
C ASP A 584 28.11 7.56 -5.52
N LEU A 585 27.47 7.72 -4.35
CA LEU A 585 26.75 8.93 -3.98
C LEU A 585 27.67 10.14 -3.71
N ASN A 586 28.98 9.94 -3.60
CA ASN A 586 29.95 11.04 -3.49
C ASN A 586 30.13 11.77 -4.83
N HIS A 587 29.97 11.04 -5.94
CA HIS A 587 30.20 11.56 -7.29
C HIS A 587 28.90 11.69 -8.11
N TYR A 588 27.87 10.92 -7.79
CA TYR A 588 26.62 10.91 -8.53
C TYR A 588 25.82 12.21 -8.35
N ARG A 589 25.33 12.76 -9.46
CA ARG A 589 24.45 13.93 -9.50
C ARG A 589 23.18 13.59 -10.27
N PRO A 590 21.99 13.63 -9.63
CA PRO A 590 20.75 13.34 -10.33
C PRO A 590 20.49 14.34 -11.47
N PRO A 591 20.15 13.86 -12.68
CA PRO A 591 20.01 14.71 -13.85
C PRO A 591 18.66 15.45 -13.85
N LEU A 592 18.70 16.79 -13.81
CA LEU A 592 17.50 17.63 -13.85
C LEU A 592 16.60 17.36 -15.07
N ARG A 593 17.17 16.93 -16.21
CA ARG A 593 16.42 16.62 -17.44
C ARG A 593 15.43 15.47 -17.28
N ASN A 594 15.62 14.58 -16.30
CA ASN A 594 14.68 13.49 -16.02
C ASN A 594 13.44 13.94 -15.22
N LEU A 595 13.52 15.08 -14.51
CA LEU A 595 12.50 15.48 -13.55
C LEU A 595 11.07 15.61 -14.13
N PRO A 596 10.85 16.25 -15.30
CA PRO A 596 9.51 16.32 -15.88
C PRO A 596 8.94 14.94 -16.21
N CYS A 597 9.78 14.02 -16.70
CA CYS A 597 9.40 12.65 -17.03
C CYS A 597 9.02 11.87 -15.76
N LEU A 598 9.82 11.99 -14.70
CA LEU A 598 9.56 11.36 -13.40
C LEU A 598 8.26 11.84 -12.76
N VAL A 599 8.02 13.16 -12.72
CA VAL A 599 6.76 13.72 -12.20
C VAL A 599 5.58 13.24 -13.05
N GLY A 600 5.75 13.18 -14.37
CA GLY A 600 4.77 12.59 -15.29
C GLY A 600 4.47 11.13 -14.97
N TYR A 601 5.49 10.30 -14.73
CA TYR A 601 5.32 8.90 -14.37
C TYR A 601 4.62 8.71 -13.04
N TYR A 602 5.02 9.48 -12.02
CA TYR A 602 4.40 9.40 -10.71
C TYR A 602 2.93 9.81 -10.68
N LEU A 603 2.50 10.74 -11.52
CA LEU A 603 1.13 11.24 -11.51
C LEU A 603 0.24 10.59 -12.57
N LEU A 604 0.72 10.44 -13.81
CA LEU A 604 -0.14 10.26 -14.98
C LEU A 604 0.09 8.95 -15.75
N GLN A 605 1.13 8.16 -15.42
CA GLN A 605 1.41 6.91 -16.15
C GLN A 605 0.20 5.96 -16.11
N PRO A 606 -0.40 5.61 -17.26
CA PRO A 606 -1.51 4.65 -17.27
C PRO A 606 -1.00 3.23 -16.97
N PRO A 607 -1.87 2.34 -16.43
CA PRO A 607 -1.57 0.92 -16.37
C PRO A 607 -1.27 0.34 -17.75
N VAL A 608 -0.25 -0.52 -17.82
CA VAL A 608 0.14 -1.20 -19.06
C VAL A 608 -0.54 -2.56 -19.10
N GLY A 609 -1.31 -2.83 -20.15
CA GLY A 609 -2.00 -4.11 -20.34
C GLY A 609 -1.04 -5.29 -20.54
N SER A 610 -1.51 -6.49 -20.21
CA SER A 610 -0.80 -7.76 -20.45
C SER A 610 -1.78 -8.85 -20.89
N ASP A 611 -1.30 -9.83 -21.65
CA ASP A 611 -2.13 -10.95 -22.14
C ASP A 611 -2.41 -12.01 -21.07
N ALA A 612 -1.72 -11.95 -19.93
CA ALA A 612 -1.86 -12.89 -18.82
C ALA A 612 -2.38 -12.19 -17.56
N PHE A 613 -3.25 -12.87 -16.80
CA PHE A 613 -3.71 -12.39 -15.50
C PHE A 613 -2.51 -11.99 -14.61
N PRO A 614 -2.54 -10.81 -13.97
CA PRO A 614 -3.67 -9.91 -13.73
C PRO A 614 -4.02 -8.92 -14.85
N TYR A 615 -3.58 -9.18 -16.09
CA TYR A 615 -3.80 -8.37 -17.29
C TYR A 615 -3.20 -6.97 -17.24
N VAL A 616 -2.35 -6.73 -16.25
CA VAL A 616 -1.55 -5.53 -16.08
C VAL A 616 -0.12 -5.97 -15.79
N GLN A 617 0.84 -5.24 -16.38
CA GLN A 617 2.27 -5.45 -16.17
C GLN A 617 2.95 -4.17 -15.69
N ARG A 618 4.15 -4.33 -15.13
CA ARG A 618 4.96 -3.18 -14.70
C ARG A 618 5.52 -2.46 -15.93
N PHE A 619 5.44 -1.14 -15.93
CA PHE A 619 6.03 -0.29 -16.96
C PHE A 619 7.53 -0.08 -16.67
N PRO A 620 8.43 -0.27 -17.65
CA PRO A 620 9.88 -0.24 -17.41
C PRO A 620 10.47 1.15 -17.06
N GLY A 621 9.70 2.24 -17.14
CA GLY A 621 10.16 3.53 -16.59
C GLY A 621 11.31 4.19 -17.37
N ALA A 622 11.33 4.10 -18.70
CA ALA A 622 12.47 4.57 -19.51
C ALA A 622 12.77 6.06 -19.29
N LEU A 623 14.03 6.40 -18.95
CA LEU A 623 14.46 7.78 -18.69
C LEU A 623 15.48 8.27 -19.74
N PRO A 624 15.49 9.58 -20.09
CA PRO A 624 16.45 10.16 -21.03
C PRO A 624 17.92 10.04 -20.59
N VAL A 625 18.17 9.98 -19.28
CA VAL A 625 19.47 9.70 -18.68
C VAL A 625 19.25 8.53 -17.75
N TRP A 626 20.26 7.70 -17.59
CA TRP A 626 20.27 6.75 -16.49
C TRP A 626 20.07 7.48 -15.15
N GLN A 627 19.09 6.99 -14.40
CA GLN A 627 18.79 7.30 -13.01
C GLN A 627 18.00 6.09 -12.48
N TYR A 628 18.07 5.84 -11.17
CA TYR A 628 17.34 4.73 -10.56
C TYR A 628 15.85 4.77 -10.95
N ALA A 629 15.36 3.67 -11.51
CA ALA A 629 13.97 3.51 -11.89
C ALA A 629 13.52 2.05 -11.67
N GLU A 630 12.62 1.86 -10.72
CA GLU A 630 11.95 0.59 -10.47
C GLU A 630 10.60 0.56 -11.22
N PRO A 631 10.33 -0.50 -12.00
CA PRO A 631 9.06 -0.63 -12.73
C PRO A 631 7.83 -0.61 -11.82
N GLY A 632 6.91 0.33 -12.06
CA GLY A 632 5.63 0.47 -11.36
C GLY A 632 4.43 0.05 -12.21
N ILE A 633 3.24 -0.02 -11.60
CA ILE A 633 1.99 -0.37 -12.32
C ILE A 633 1.25 0.84 -12.90
N GLY A 634 1.65 2.06 -12.56
CA GLY A 634 1.02 3.31 -13.00
C GLY A 634 1.25 4.48 -12.04
N GLY A 635 0.84 5.67 -12.48
CA GLY A 635 0.90 6.91 -11.72
C GLY A 635 -0.35 7.12 -10.86
N LEU A 636 -0.20 7.89 -9.79
CA LEU A 636 -1.20 8.06 -8.74
C LEU A 636 -2.59 8.49 -9.24
N PHE A 637 -2.69 9.41 -10.20
CA PHE A 637 -3.98 9.86 -10.74
C PHE A 637 -4.59 8.90 -11.76
N ALA A 638 -3.77 8.10 -12.43
CA ALA A 638 -4.26 7.02 -13.27
C ALA A 638 -4.78 5.84 -12.43
N LEU A 639 -4.07 5.53 -11.33
CA LEU A 639 -4.46 4.46 -10.42
C LEU A 639 -5.64 4.86 -9.53
N ALA A 640 -5.71 6.11 -9.06
CA ALA A 640 -6.78 6.62 -8.22
C ALA A 640 -7.43 7.89 -8.83
N PRO A 641 -8.21 7.77 -9.93
CA PRO A 641 -8.81 8.90 -10.63
C PRO A 641 -9.82 9.70 -9.79
N VAL A 642 -10.28 9.14 -8.67
CA VAL A 642 -11.09 9.85 -7.67
C VAL A 642 -10.35 11.05 -7.07
N LEU A 643 -9.03 11.03 -6.98
CA LEU A 643 -8.22 12.12 -6.43
C LEU A 643 -8.29 13.41 -7.27
N PRO A 644 -7.91 13.40 -8.57
CA PRO A 644 -7.98 14.60 -9.38
C PRO A 644 -9.43 15.08 -9.56
N LEU A 645 -10.40 14.16 -9.65
CA LEU A 645 -11.82 14.53 -9.70
C LEU A 645 -12.27 15.23 -8.42
N GLY A 646 -11.88 14.73 -7.24
CA GLY A 646 -12.17 15.36 -5.95
C GLY A 646 -11.56 16.76 -5.84
N LEU A 647 -10.31 16.93 -6.27
CA LEU A 647 -9.63 18.23 -6.31
C LEU A 647 -10.29 19.20 -7.30
N ALA A 648 -10.69 18.72 -8.48
CA ALA A 648 -11.38 19.53 -9.49
C ALA A 648 -12.68 20.14 -8.95
N MET A 649 -13.31 19.55 -7.93
CA MET A 649 -14.50 20.11 -7.29
C MET A 649 -14.25 21.46 -6.61
N LEU A 650 -13.00 21.82 -6.29
CA LEU A 650 -12.64 23.15 -5.80
C LEU A 650 -12.91 24.27 -6.81
N THR A 651 -13.01 23.95 -8.10
CA THR A 651 -13.42 24.93 -9.14
C THR A 651 -14.89 25.32 -8.99
N CYS A 652 -15.72 24.46 -8.38
CA CYS A 652 -17.13 24.72 -8.17
C CYS A 652 -17.34 25.68 -6.98
N ARG A 653 -17.95 26.84 -7.22
CA ARG A 653 -18.28 27.83 -6.18
C ARG A 653 -19.12 27.27 -5.03
N ARG A 654 -20.00 26.29 -5.30
CA ARG A 654 -20.84 25.61 -4.28
C ARG A 654 -20.04 24.75 -3.30
N VAL A 655 -18.86 24.29 -3.70
CA VAL A 655 -17.93 23.52 -2.86
C VAL A 655 -16.92 24.44 -2.20
N ARG A 656 -16.30 25.35 -2.99
CA ARG A 656 -15.25 26.24 -2.51
C ARG A 656 -15.73 27.27 -1.49
N ARG A 657 -16.92 27.88 -1.66
CA ARG A 657 -17.41 28.92 -0.73
C ARG A 657 -17.59 28.38 0.70
N PRO A 658 -18.31 27.26 0.94
CA PRO A 658 -18.42 26.68 2.27
C PRO A 658 -17.07 26.31 2.90
N LEU A 659 -16.14 25.75 2.12
CA LEU A 659 -14.79 25.43 2.60
C LEU A 659 -13.98 26.69 2.94
N LYS A 660 -14.19 27.79 2.22
CA LYS A 660 -13.62 29.11 2.57
C LYS A 660 -14.19 29.62 3.89
N THR A 661 -15.51 29.58 4.05
CA THR A 661 -16.20 29.97 5.29
C THR A 661 -15.72 29.13 6.47
N ALA A 662 -15.52 27.83 6.28
CA ALA A 662 -14.98 26.91 7.27
C ALA A 662 -13.46 27.04 7.49
N ARG A 663 -12.77 27.95 6.79
CA ARG A 663 -11.31 28.17 6.84
C ARG A 663 -10.46 26.95 6.49
N ALA A 664 -10.97 26.07 5.63
CA ALA A 664 -10.25 24.90 5.16
C ALA A 664 -9.23 25.22 4.05
N LEU A 665 -9.44 26.30 3.28
CA LEU A 665 -8.62 26.59 2.09
C LEU A 665 -7.11 26.78 2.37
N PRO A 666 -6.66 27.49 3.44
CA PRO A 666 -5.24 27.61 3.72
C PRO A 666 -4.56 26.27 4.01
N LEU A 667 -5.25 25.40 4.77
CA LEU A 667 -4.78 24.05 5.04
C LEU A 667 -4.70 23.23 3.76
N LEU A 668 -5.75 23.25 2.93
CA LEU A 668 -5.77 22.57 1.64
C LEU A 668 -4.64 23.03 0.71
N ALA A 669 -4.42 24.34 0.59
CA ALA A 669 -3.34 24.88 -0.23
C ALA A 669 -1.97 24.43 0.30
N SER A 670 -1.78 24.42 1.62
CA SER A 670 -0.53 23.98 2.24
C SER A 670 -0.29 22.48 2.03
N MET A 671 -1.33 21.65 2.12
CA MET A 671 -1.24 20.21 1.85
C MET A 671 -0.90 19.93 0.39
N LEU A 672 -1.50 20.65 -0.56
CA LEU A 672 -1.20 20.51 -1.98
C LEU A 672 0.21 20.96 -2.33
N ALA A 673 0.64 22.11 -1.78
CA ALA A 673 1.99 22.63 -1.96
C ALA A 673 3.03 21.67 -1.37
N LEU A 674 2.77 21.13 -0.17
CA LEU A 674 3.64 20.17 0.48
C LEU A 674 3.72 18.85 -0.30
N ALA A 675 2.60 18.32 -0.75
CA ALA A 675 2.58 17.10 -1.56
C ALA A 675 3.35 17.28 -2.89
N ALA A 676 3.19 18.43 -3.55
CA ALA A 676 3.93 18.74 -4.78
C ALA A 676 5.44 18.90 -4.51
N LEU A 677 5.82 19.59 -3.44
CA LEU A 677 7.22 19.75 -3.04
C LEU A 677 7.88 18.40 -2.75
N LEU A 678 7.22 17.55 -1.95
CA LEU A 678 7.73 16.22 -1.61
C LEU A 678 7.82 15.30 -2.83
N LEU A 679 6.84 15.38 -3.75
CA LEU A 679 6.89 14.64 -5.01
C LEU A 679 8.11 15.05 -5.84
N VAL A 680 8.31 16.36 -6.05
CA VAL A 680 9.43 16.88 -6.84
C VAL A 680 10.76 16.52 -6.19
N PHE A 681 10.87 16.69 -4.87
CA PHE A 681 12.07 16.34 -4.12
C PHE A 681 12.39 14.85 -4.25
N THR A 682 11.41 13.97 -4.03
CA THR A 682 11.63 12.53 -4.04
C THR A 682 11.90 12.00 -5.45
N ALA A 683 11.21 12.55 -6.46
CA ALA A 683 11.51 12.26 -7.86
C ALA A 683 12.94 12.66 -8.22
N TYR A 684 13.36 13.87 -7.84
CA TYR A 684 14.70 14.35 -8.16
C TYR A 684 15.80 13.53 -7.49
N ILE A 685 15.71 13.32 -6.17
CA ILE A 685 16.75 12.66 -5.39
C ILE A 685 16.71 11.13 -5.56
N GLY A 686 15.53 10.53 -5.47
CA GLY A 686 15.36 9.07 -5.44
C GLY A 686 15.18 8.42 -6.82
N GLY A 687 14.75 9.17 -7.84
CA GLY A 687 14.36 8.60 -9.13
C GLY A 687 12.93 8.07 -9.13
N LEU A 688 12.68 6.94 -9.80
CA LEU A 688 11.35 6.32 -9.91
C LEU A 688 11.26 5.07 -9.04
N ASP A 689 10.33 5.05 -8.09
CA ASP A 689 10.04 3.86 -7.28
C ASP A 689 8.60 3.96 -6.74
N THR A 690 7.84 2.86 -6.82
CA THR A 690 6.44 2.87 -6.35
C THR A 690 6.33 3.27 -4.87
N ARG A 691 7.32 2.94 -4.03
CA ARG A 691 7.31 3.26 -2.60
C ARG A 691 7.53 4.75 -2.33
N TYR A 692 8.22 5.48 -3.21
CA TYR A 692 8.47 6.92 -3.05
C TYR A 692 7.20 7.77 -3.18
N LEU A 693 6.12 7.25 -3.78
CA LEU A 693 4.80 7.90 -3.72
C LEU A 693 4.26 8.00 -2.28
N LEU A 694 4.72 7.17 -1.35
CA LEU A 694 4.27 7.20 0.04
C LEU A 694 4.69 8.51 0.75
N ASP A 695 5.70 9.22 0.27
CA ASP A 695 6.12 10.51 0.83
C ASP A 695 5.01 11.58 0.74
N CYS A 696 4.23 11.58 -0.34
CA CYS A 696 3.28 12.66 -0.64
C CYS A 696 1.83 12.22 -0.86
N SER A 697 1.58 10.99 -1.29
CA SER A 697 0.26 10.53 -1.77
C SER A 697 -0.83 10.61 -0.69
N TRP A 698 -0.51 10.28 0.56
CA TRP A 698 -1.45 10.38 1.69
C TRP A 698 -1.90 11.82 1.97
N ILE A 699 -1.00 12.81 1.86
CA ILE A 699 -1.33 14.23 2.03
C ILE A 699 -2.27 14.67 0.90
N LEU A 700 -1.98 14.25 -0.34
CA LEU A 700 -2.81 14.55 -1.50
C LEU A 700 -4.20 13.92 -1.37
N ALA A 701 -4.28 12.69 -0.86
CA ALA A 701 -5.55 12.00 -0.61
C ALA A 701 -6.39 12.70 0.47
N LEU A 702 -5.77 13.13 1.57
CA LEU A 702 -6.44 13.94 2.60
C LEU A 702 -6.92 15.29 2.02
N ALA A 703 -6.13 15.93 1.15
CA ALA A 703 -6.49 17.19 0.50
C ALA A 703 -7.68 17.02 -0.47
N ALA A 704 -7.70 15.94 -1.25
CA ALA A 704 -8.80 15.62 -2.17
C ALA A 704 -10.11 15.28 -1.43
N ALA A 705 -10.01 14.68 -0.25
CA ALA A 705 -11.18 14.21 0.50
C ALA A 705 -12.13 15.33 0.96
N LEU A 706 -11.62 16.52 1.34
CA LEU A 706 -12.47 17.63 1.81
C LEU A 706 -13.43 18.18 0.73
N PRO A 707 -12.95 18.66 -0.45
CA PRO A 707 -13.83 19.12 -1.51
C PRO A 707 -14.73 18.01 -2.05
N LEU A 708 -14.22 16.78 -2.10
CA LEU A 708 -14.98 15.60 -2.48
C LEU A 708 -16.18 15.39 -1.54
N SER A 709 -15.95 15.29 -0.22
CA SER A 709 -17.02 15.08 0.75
C SER A 709 -18.03 16.22 0.74
N ARG A 710 -17.59 17.47 0.51
CA ARG A 710 -18.50 18.60 0.45
C ARG A 710 -19.40 18.56 -0.79
N GLY A 711 -18.89 18.21 -1.97
CA GLY A 711 -19.73 18.18 -3.17
C GLY A 711 -20.51 16.89 -3.39
N LEU A 712 -20.23 15.83 -2.61
CA LEU A 712 -21.15 14.69 -2.47
C LEU A 712 -22.48 15.06 -1.77
N GLY A 713 -22.60 16.27 -1.23
CA GLY A 713 -23.83 16.84 -0.67
C GLY A 713 -23.91 16.77 0.85
N ALA A 714 -24.88 17.49 1.42
CA ALA A 714 -25.15 17.49 2.86
C ALA A 714 -26.10 16.34 3.25
N TRP A 715 -26.06 15.92 4.52
CA TRP A 715 -26.90 14.82 5.02
C TRP A 715 -28.39 15.18 5.14
N ASP A 716 -28.68 16.47 5.34
CA ASP A 716 -30.01 17.03 5.60
C ASP A 716 -30.68 17.58 4.33
N GLU A 717 -30.00 17.58 3.18
CA GLU A 717 -30.53 18.05 1.91
C GLU A 717 -30.77 16.88 0.93
N PRO A 718 -31.95 16.79 0.28
CA PRO A 718 -32.18 15.79 -0.75
C PRO A 718 -31.26 16.03 -1.96
N ALA A 719 -30.63 14.97 -2.47
CA ALA A 719 -29.70 15.08 -3.59
C ALA A 719 -30.44 15.41 -4.91
N GLY A 720 -30.22 16.62 -5.44
CA GLY A 720 -30.63 17.01 -6.79
C GLY A 720 -29.98 16.14 -7.89
N ARG A 721 -30.44 16.30 -9.15
CA ARG A 721 -29.93 15.49 -10.29
C ARG A 721 -28.41 15.61 -10.46
N ALA A 722 -27.86 16.82 -10.36
CA ALA A 722 -26.42 17.07 -10.48
C ALA A 722 -25.60 16.35 -9.40
N VAL A 723 -26.00 16.41 -8.13
CA VAL A 723 -25.30 15.73 -7.03
C VAL A 723 -25.35 14.21 -7.20
N ARG A 724 -26.47 13.66 -7.67
CA ARG A 724 -26.58 12.23 -7.99
C ARG A 724 -25.63 11.82 -9.12
N GLY A 725 -25.51 12.65 -10.16
CA GLY A 725 -24.54 12.44 -11.24
C GLY A 725 -23.09 12.46 -10.74
N VAL A 726 -22.73 13.45 -9.91
CA VAL A 726 -21.41 13.53 -9.26
C VAL A 726 -21.12 12.30 -8.42
N ARG A 727 -22.09 11.84 -7.61
CA ARG A 727 -21.95 10.60 -6.82
C ARG A 727 -21.65 9.38 -7.69
N LEU A 728 -22.33 9.22 -8.83
CA LEU A 728 -22.10 8.10 -9.75
C LEU A 728 -20.73 8.19 -10.44
N LEU A 729 -20.35 9.37 -10.94
CA LEU A 729 -19.05 9.60 -11.57
C LEU A 729 -17.91 9.29 -10.60
N LEU A 730 -17.97 9.85 -9.39
CA LEU A 730 -16.97 9.58 -8.37
C LEU A 730 -16.97 8.12 -7.95
N LEU A 731 -18.14 7.47 -7.81
CA LEU A 731 -18.21 6.05 -7.48
C LEU A 731 -17.52 5.19 -8.55
N ALA A 732 -17.72 5.48 -9.84
CA ALA A 732 -17.00 4.80 -10.91
C ALA A 732 -15.48 4.99 -10.78
N ALA A 733 -15.03 6.22 -10.52
CA ALA A 733 -13.60 6.52 -10.31
C ALA A 733 -13.01 5.84 -9.06
N LEU A 734 -13.80 5.73 -7.99
CA LEU A 734 -13.42 5.01 -6.77
C LEU A 734 -13.31 3.51 -7.02
N LEU A 735 -14.21 2.92 -7.81
CA LEU A 735 -14.16 1.51 -8.18
C LEU A 735 -12.93 1.19 -9.04
N VAL A 736 -12.51 2.11 -9.92
CA VAL A 736 -11.21 1.99 -10.62
C VAL A 736 -10.07 1.98 -9.61
N GLY A 737 -10.06 2.89 -8.63
CA GLY A 737 -9.06 2.91 -7.56
C GLY A 737 -9.02 1.63 -6.71
N LEU A 738 -10.17 1.06 -6.37
CA LEU A 738 -10.23 -0.19 -5.62
C LEU A 738 -9.73 -1.37 -6.46
N LEU A 739 -10.06 -1.40 -7.75
CA LEU A 739 -9.58 -2.41 -8.68
C LEU A 739 -8.05 -2.33 -8.83
N THR A 740 -7.48 -1.14 -9.04
CA THR A 740 -6.03 -0.97 -9.21
C THR A 740 -5.26 -1.32 -7.93
N CYS A 741 -5.79 -1.01 -6.74
CA CYS A 741 -5.24 -1.51 -5.48
C CYS A 741 -5.26 -3.05 -5.40
N ALA A 742 -6.37 -3.68 -5.77
CA ALA A 742 -6.45 -5.15 -5.78
C ALA A 742 -5.45 -5.77 -6.78
N LEU A 743 -5.30 -5.18 -7.96
CA LEU A 743 -4.33 -5.61 -8.97
C LEU A 743 -2.89 -5.43 -8.46
N LEU A 744 -2.58 -4.32 -7.80
CA LEU A 744 -1.29 -4.10 -7.14
C LEU A 744 -1.01 -5.23 -6.13
N CYS A 745 -1.96 -5.54 -5.24
CA CYS A 745 -1.79 -6.61 -4.27
C CYS A 745 -1.52 -7.97 -4.95
N VAL A 746 -2.22 -8.27 -6.03
CA VAL A 746 -2.01 -9.51 -6.81
C VAL A 746 -0.61 -9.55 -7.44
N ILE A 747 -0.10 -8.42 -7.93
CA ILE A 747 1.23 -8.31 -8.54
C ILE A 747 2.33 -8.44 -7.48
N GLU A 748 2.17 -7.80 -6.33
CA GLU A 748 3.17 -7.83 -5.25
C GLU A 748 3.17 -9.17 -4.50
N LEU A 749 2.03 -9.85 -4.41
CA LEU A 749 1.89 -11.14 -3.74
C LEU A 749 1.91 -12.35 -4.70
N ARG A 750 2.40 -12.19 -5.94
CA ARG A 750 2.31 -13.21 -7.00
C ARG A 750 2.91 -14.58 -6.61
N SER A 751 3.91 -14.59 -5.74
CA SER A 751 4.53 -15.82 -5.22
C SER A 751 3.69 -16.55 -4.16
N GLN A 752 2.72 -15.86 -3.55
CA GLN A 752 1.91 -16.38 -2.44
C GLN A 752 0.88 -17.43 -2.93
N PRO A 753 0.65 -18.51 -2.18
CA PRO A 753 -0.30 -19.57 -2.57
C PRO A 753 -1.72 -19.04 -2.86
N VAL A 754 -2.20 -18.06 -2.08
CA VAL A 754 -3.53 -17.48 -2.26
C VAL A 754 -3.72 -16.81 -3.62
N VAL A 755 -2.68 -16.14 -4.13
CA VAL A 755 -2.74 -15.47 -5.44
C VAL A 755 -2.79 -16.48 -6.57
N PHE A 756 -2.14 -17.63 -6.39
CA PHE A 756 -2.22 -18.71 -7.36
C PHE A 756 -3.65 -19.30 -7.47
N HIS A 757 -4.38 -19.43 -6.35
CA HIS A 757 -5.81 -19.77 -6.38
C HIS A 757 -6.64 -18.74 -7.15
N LEU A 758 -6.37 -17.45 -6.99
CA LEU A 758 -7.03 -16.38 -7.74
C LEU A 758 -6.71 -16.45 -9.23
N GLN A 759 -5.44 -16.65 -9.60
CA GLN A 759 -5.00 -16.79 -10.99
C GLN A 759 -5.71 -17.98 -11.68
N ALA A 760 -5.93 -19.08 -10.95
CA ALA A 760 -6.66 -20.23 -11.46
C ALA A 760 -8.15 -19.96 -11.76
N TRP A 761 -8.73 -18.86 -11.28
CA TRP A 761 -10.09 -18.44 -11.72
C TRP A 761 -10.10 -17.93 -13.15
N PHE A 762 -8.94 -17.50 -13.67
CA PHE A 762 -8.78 -16.86 -14.97
C PHE A 762 -7.90 -17.65 -15.94
N SER A 763 -7.24 -18.72 -15.50
CA SER A 763 -6.28 -19.50 -16.32
C SER A 763 -6.87 -20.00 -17.64
N ALA A 764 -8.13 -20.44 -17.60
CA ALA A 764 -8.84 -21.00 -18.75
C ALA A 764 -9.70 -19.99 -19.53
N LEU A 765 -9.81 -18.72 -19.10
CA LEU A 765 -10.65 -17.72 -19.77
C LEU A 765 -10.10 -17.25 -21.12
#